data_AF-A0A7U9R8R1-F1
#
_entry.id   AF-A0A7U9R8R1-F1
#
_cell.length_a   1.000
_cell.length_b   1.000
_cell.length_c   1.000
_cell.angle_alpha   90.00
_cell.angle_beta   90.00
_cell.angle_gamma   90.00
#
_symmetry.space_group_name_H-M   'P 1'
#
loop_
_entity.id
_entity.type
_entity.pdbx_description
1 polymer ?
#
loop_
_entity_poly.entity_id
_entity_poly.type
_entity_poly.pdbx_seq_one_letter_code
_entity_poly.pdbx_strand_id
1 'polypeptide(L)'
;MNRRWSSLGKKYRIFVLGAIVFWFLSCMIVTPVYTTVALEFAEDPRGEVITTVYAGPRQHVRPSDARSRVVNSGTARISFLDVRYGTHCSLKRIDPLDQSYTEGTLTVERLTVRQNGFLTIDLTGEELRECFTGNEHVQFTDETGFTFAVTGEDPQLLPKESFCSLYRQFRFPVFFMGFLASLGVWALLILLCRWLYREFRDASGLQRWTGFLFAAGLLGAVLMCVYTGLRSPFWLNPDEYDVKAAVNYYFTHFMPPDIRSDIITDSFPVYGTSRHFEWNLFYFYAGKLGHFFSDPAVQMRLFSLILFSVMAGIVLKNIRKHYSFLLILLLTPQVWYIFSYSTSDALDFFAGFLSLYELLEDHSMLNRLLQEPYRRRHLLYYGLLSILFVHLFWAKASFYPILVFLFLILLIRLLHQEKQERRLLLRKYLILVGLTLGIFVVRYLITDYPYYGFNKLGVVIEVTELRAEYGYKPSTPPIEQAYSMSFFGKGITLGQLLTQYDFHTNLFRTFAGFFGTYTFGERDWYYLVMGMLYLGLLGWITWCFVKMKDRQKWQEYGAAAFCCFLQYALVVFNSWFIDFQPQGRYLLPVLFFISYLAARTKEPEKDKVIRWILVCTCLLSLFAFWHVGIPNLVPDRVALP
;
A
#
# COMPACT_ATOMS: atom_id res chain seq x y z
N MET A 1 31.70 -9.96 23.14
CA MET A 1 31.05 -8.63 23.19
C MET A 1 31.69 -7.63 24.18
N ASN A 2 32.69 -8.01 25.02
CA ASN A 2 33.22 -7.16 26.11
C ASN A 2 34.44 -6.26 25.82
N ARG A 3 35.05 -6.30 24.62
CA ARG A 3 36.26 -5.48 24.32
C ARG A 3 36.00 -4.18 23.55
N ARG A 4 34.77 -3.90 23.10
CA ARG A 4 34.42 -2.65 22.38
C ARG A 4 33.80 -1.54 23.25
N TRP A 5 33.51 -1.82 24.51
CA TRP A 5 32.90 -0.84 25.44
C TRP A 5 33.92 -0.12 26.35
N SER A 6 35.17 -0.61 26.42
CA SER A 6 36.22 -0.03 27.26
C SER A 6 36.99 1.13 26.62
N SER A 7 36.87 1.35 25.30
CA SER A 7 37.57 2.45 24.59
C SER A 7 36.74 3.73 24.40
N LEU A 8 35.48 3.74 24.85
CA LEU A 8 34.65 4.95 24.85
C LEU A 8 35.02 5.80 26.06
N GLY A 9 35.89 6.79 25.84
CA GLY A 9 36.43 7.67 26.87
C GLY A 9 35.36 8.28 27.78
N LYS A 10 35.72 8.57 29.03
CA LYS A 10 34.85 9.08 30.12
C LYS A 10 33.88 10.20 29.67
N LYS A 11 34.32 11.08 28.76
CA LYS A 11 33.51 12.15 28.14
C LYS A 11 32.31 11.64 27.34
N TYR A 12 32.46 10.56 26.57
CA TYR A 12 31.36 9.99 25.77
C TYR A 12 30.28 9.36 26.66
N ARG A 13 30.70 8.69 27.75
CA ARG A 13 29.75 8.12 28.73
C ARG A 13 28.94 9.19 29.43
N ILE A 14 29.57 10.30 29.81
CA ILE A 14 28.88 11.47 30.41
C ILE A 14 27.90 12.09 29.42
N PHE A 15 28.28 12.24 28.14
CA PHE A 15 27.40 12.79 27.11
C PHE A 15 26.18 11.89 26.84
N VAL A 16 26.38 10.57 26.72
CA VAL A 16 25.28 9.62 26.54
C VAL A 16 24.36 9.59 27.75
N LEU A 17 24.92 9.60 28.96
CA LEU A 17 24.13 9.65 30.20
C LEU A 17 23.33 10.96 30.28
N GLY A 18 23.95 12.11 29.95
CA GLY A 18 23.28 13.40 29.89
C GLY A 18 22.16 13.44 28.84
N ALA A 19 22.37 12.85 27.66
CA ALA A 19 21.35 12.75 26.63
C ALA A 19 20.16 11.86 27.06
N ILE A 20 20.43 10.74 27.74
CA ILE A 20 19.38 9.86 28.29
C ILE A 20 18.59 10.58 29.39
N VAL A 21 19.27 11.30 30.28
CA VAL A 21 18.61 12.07 31.34
C VAL A 21 17.76 13.21 30.75
N PHE A 22 18.30 13.96 29.79
CA PHE A 22 17.56 14.99 29.08
C PHE A 22 16.34 14.41 28.34
N TRP A 23 16.51 13.25 27.70
CA TRP A 23 15.43 12.53 27.04
C TRP A 23 14.35 12.07 28.02
N PHE A 24 14.74 11.52 29.16
CA PHE A 24 13.83 11.12 30.22
C PHE A 24 13.02 12.31 30.74
N LEU A 25 13.67 13.44 31.01
CA LEU A 25 13.01 14.68 31.42
C LEU A 25 12.06 15.21 30.33
N SER A 26 12.47 15.11 29.06
CA SER A 26 11.62 15.50 27.92
C SER A 26 10.38 14.61 27.81
N CYS A 27 10.52 13.29 27.98
CA CYS A 27 9.40 12.36 27.95
C CYS A 27 8.44 12.58 29.13
N MET A 28 8.94 12.95 30.32
CA MET A 28 8.08 13.29 31.45
C MET A 28 7.13 14.46 31.16
N ILE A 29 7.53 15.39 30.28
CA ILE A 29 6.72 16.54 29.87
C ILE A 29 5.89 16.20 28.62
N VAL A 30 6.46 15.40 27.71
CA VAL A 30 5.95 15.09 26.37
C VAL A 30 6.15 13.59 26.12
N THR A 31 5.22 12.75 26.57
CA THR A 31 5.25 11.32 26.19
C THR A 31 4.34 11.11 24.98
N PRO A 32 4.84 10.60 23.84
CA PRO A 32 3.96 10.15 22.78
C PRO A 32 3.22 8.90 23.25
N VAL A 33 1.90 8.95 23.16
CA VAL A 33 0.98 7.88 23.55
C VAL A 33 0.10 7.58 22.35
N TYR A 34 0.20 6.38 21.80
CA TYR A 34 -0.74 5.94 20.79
C TYR A 34 -2.05 5.52 21.48
N THR A 35 -3.11 6.31 21.30
CA THR A 35 -4.40 6.11 21.96
C THR A 35 -5.41 5.56 20.96
N THR A 36 -6.11 4.50 21.34
CA THR A 36 -7.23 3.92 20.60
C THR A 36 -8.48 4.01 21.46
N VAL A 37 -9.51 4.67 20.95
CA VAL A 37 -10.85 4.71 21.52
C VAL A 37 -11.72 3.75 20.70
N ALA A 38 -12.38 2.80 21.36
CA ALA A 38 -13.34 1.92 20.72
C ALA A 38 -14.73 2.14 21.32
N LEU A 39 -15.71 2.43 20.47
CA LEU A 39 -17.14 2.40 20.78
C LEU A 39 -17.73 1.09 20.25
N GLU A 40 -18.41 0.34 21.12
CA GLU A 40 -19.17 -0.86 20.76
C GLU A 40 -20.67 -0.54 20.92
N PHE A 41 -21.41 -0.67 19.81
CA PHE A 41 -22.85 -0.48 19.71
C PHE A 41 -23.57 -1.83 19.88
N ALA A 42 -24.73 -1.84 20.54
CA ALA A 42 -25.52 -3.05 20.79
C ALA A 42 -26.04 -3.69 19.50
N GLU A 43 -26.42 -2.85 18.54
CA GLU A 43 -26.80 -3.26 17.20
C GLU A 43 -25.95 -2.46 16.21
N ASP A 44 -25.55 -3.10 15.11
CA ASP A 44 -24.83 -2.40 14.04
C ASP A 44 -25.75 -1.33 13.45
N PRO A 45 -25.43 -0.03 13.58
CA PRO A 45 -26.27 1.01 13.02
C PRO A 45 -26.41 0.76 11.51
N ARG A 46 -27.66 0.69 11.01
CA ARG A 46 -27.91 0.36 9.60
C ARG A 46 -27.26 1.41 8.69
N GLY A 47 -26.35 0.98 7.82
CA GLY A 47 -25.60 1.84 6.90
C GLY A 47 -24.14 2.03 7.33
N GLU A 48 -23.29 2.60 6.45
CA GLU A 48 -21.91 2.94 6.80
C GLU A 48 -21.86 4.20 7.67
N VAL A 49 -22.26 4.07 8.93
CA VAL A 49 -22.24 5.21 9.84
C VAL A 49 -20.83 5.49 10.33
N ILE A 50 -20.49 6.77 10.48
CA ILE A 50 -19.14 7.20 10.81
C ILE A 50 -19.13 7.77 12.22
N THR A 51 -18.26 7.24 13.07
CA THR A 51 -17.96 7.82 14.36
C THR A 51 -16.72 8.70 14.24
N THR A 52 -16.82 9.97 14.66
CA THR A 52 -15.71 10.92 14.65
C THR A 52 -15.26 11.23 16.06
N VAL A 53 -13.98 11.00 16.36
CA VAL A 53 -13.38 11.40 17.64
C VAL A 53 -12.55 12.65 17.45
N TYR A 54 -12.84 13.70 18.20
CA TYR A 54 -12.03 14.90 18.25
C TYR A 54 -11.02 14.78 19.39
N ALA A 55 -9.75 14.59 19.00
CA ALA A 55 -8.66 14.46 19.95
C ALA A 55 -7.47 15.35 19.58
N GLY A 56 -6.97 16.10 20.56
CA GLY A 56 -5.83 16.99 20.36
C GLY A 56 -5.34 17.69 21.63
N PRO A 57 -4.15 18.31 21.57
CA PRO A 57 -3.47 18.86 22.75
C PRO A 57 -4.01 20.22 23.21
N ARG A 58 -4.80 20.91 22.38
CA ARG A 58 -5.41 22.21 22.71
C ARG A 58 -6.72 22.01 23.46
N GLN A 59 -7.21 22.99 24.22
CA GLN A 59 -8.51 22.88 24.88
C GLN A 59 -9.69 22.91 23.89
N HIS A 60 -9.66 23.82 22.91
CA HIS A 60 -10.75 23.94 21.93
C HIS A 60 -10.67 22.89 20.83
N VAL A 61 -11.84 22.42 20.38
CA VAL A 61 -11.99 21.54 19.21
C VAL A 61 -11.61 22.30 17.95
N ARG A 62 -10.80 21.68 17.09
CA ARG A 62 -10.49 22.18 15.75
C ARG A 62 -10.79 21.09 14.72
N PRO A 63 -11.04 21.45 13.44
CA PRO A 63 -11.18 20.46 12.37
C PRO A 63 -10.00 19.47 12.30
N SER A 64 -8.78 19.94 12.54
CA SER A 64 -7.56 19.11 12.57
C SER A 64 -7.51 18.04 13.68
N ASP A 65 -8.38 18.15 14.68
CA ASP A 65 -8.48 17.20 15.79
C ASP A 65 -9.39 16.02 15.44
N ALA A 66 -10.17 16.10 14.37
CA ALA A 66 -11.12 15.08 13.95
C ALA A 66 -10.41 13.80 13.51
N ARG A 67 -10.91 12.67 13.97
CA ARG A 67 -10.45 11.34 13.62
C ARG A 67 -11.67 10.48 13.37
N SER A 68 -12.05 10.35 12.11
CA SER A 68 -13.27 9.68 11.69
C SER A 68 -13.01 8.22 11.35
N ARG A 69 -13.96 7.35 11.70
CA ARG A 69 -13.98 5.93 11.31
C ARG A 69 -15.38 5.44 11.06
N VAL A 70 -15.52 4.65 10.00
CA VAL A 70 -16.72 3.87 9.73
C VAL A 70 -16.89 2.82 10.85
N VAL A 71 -18.09 2.72 11.39
CA VAL A 71 -18.52 1.65 12.30
C VAL A 71 -18.53 0.35 11.49
N ASN A 72 -17.89 -0.70 12.00
CA ASN A 72 -17.83 -1.98 11.32
C ASN A 72 -18.20 -3.10 12.29
N SER A 73 -19.28 -3.83 11.98
CA SER A 73 -19.82 -4.88 12.85
C SER A 73 -20.13 -4.34 14.24
N GLY A 74 -20.79 -3.18 14.31
CA GLY A 74 -21.17 -2.52 15.56
C GLY A 74 -20.00 -1.94 16.35
N THR A 75 -18.77 -1.89 15.82
CA THR A 75 -17.62 -1.32 16.54
C THR A 75 -16.94 -0.20 15.74
N ALA A 76 -16.78 0.98 16.35
CA ALA A 76 -15.92 2.05 15.85
C ALA A 76 -14.61 2.10 16.64
N ARG A 77 -13.49 1.75 16.00
CA ARG A 77 -12.14 1.84 16.60
C ARG A 77 -11.35 3.01 16.00
N ILE A 78 -11.24 4.11 16.75
CA ILE A 78 -10.50 5.29 16.34
C ILE A 78 -9.16 5.32 17.05
N SER A 79 -8.05 5.40 16.29
CA SER A 79 -6.70 5.53 16.85
C SER A 79 -6.04 6.84 16.47
N PHE A 80 -5.35 7.47 17.42
CA PHE A 80 -4.60 8.70 17.23
C PHE A 80 -3.33 8.74 18.07
N LEU A 81 -2.31 9.42 17.56
CA LEU A 81 -1.15 9.75 18.37
C LEU A 81 -1.54 10.90 19.29
N ASP A 82 -1.58 10.60 20.57
CA ASP A 82 -1.67 11.57 21.64
C ASP A 82 -0.27 11.97 22.09
N VAL A 83 -0.14 13.20 22.55
CA VAL A 83 1.05 13.65 23.25
C VAL A 83 0.58 13.98 24.64
N ARG A 84 0.98 13.15 25.61
CA ARG A 84 0.59 13.34 26.99
C ARG A 84 1.30 14.58 27.53
N TYR A 85 0.57 15.69 27.57
CA TYR A 85 0.96 16.94 28.23
C TYR A 85 0.44 16.92 29.66
N GLY A 86 1.25 16.51 30.64
CA GLY A 86 0.89 16.58 32.05
C GLY A 86 -0.51 16.01 32.38
N THR A 87 -1.38 16.83 32.97
CA THR A 87 -2.76 16.51 33.40
C THR A 87 -3.84 16.83 32.35
N HIS A 88 -3.53 16.76 31.04
CA HIS A 88 -4.51 17.06 29.98
C HIS A 88 -5.39 15.85 29.61
N CYS A 89 -6.65 16.11 29.22
CA CYS A 89 -7.50 15.10 28.58
C CYS A 89 -7.55 15.41 27.08
N SER A 90 -6.92 14.58 26.27
CA SER A 90 -6.80 14.83 24.83
C SER A 90 -8.08 14.53 24.07
N LEU A 91 -8.96 13.68 24.61
CA LEU A 91 -10.29 13.42 24.06
C LEU A 91 -11.24 14.56 24.44
N LYS A 92 -11.82 15.21 23.43
CA LYS A 92 -12.65 16.42 23.64
C LYS A 92 -14.13 16.21 23.35
N ARG A 93 -14.42 15.36 22.37
CA ARG A 93 -15.75 15.17 21.80
C ARG A 93 -15.73 13.88 20.99
N ILE A 94 -16.81 13.11 21.08
CA ILE A 94 -17.10 11.96 20.23
C ILE A 94 -18.41 12.27 19.52
N ASP A 95 -18.39 12.20 18.20
CA ASP A 95 -19.59 12.23 17.38
C ASP A 95 -19.90 10.78 17.08
N PRO A 96 -20.87 10.17 17.77
CA PRO A 96 -21.15 8.74 17.60
C PRO A 96 -21.53 8.41 16.17
N LEU A 97 -22.16 9.36 15.45
CA LEU A 97 -22.58 9.25 14.06
C LEU A 97 -22.39 10.60 13.34
N ASP A 98 -21.92 10.59 12.09
CA ASP A 98 -21.97 11.76 11.19
C ASP A 98 -23.39 11.98 10.63
N GLN A 99 -23.62 13.19 10.11
CA GLN A 99 -24.89 13.74 9.61
C GLN A 99 -25.58 12.89 8.53
N SER A 100 -26.40 11.90 8.93
CA SER A 100 -27.46 11.27 8.12
C SER A 100 -28.31 10.22 8.88
N TYR A 101 -28.19 10.11 10.21
CA TYR A 101 -28.97 9.13 10.97
C TYR A 101 -30.32 9.71 11.41
N THR A 102 -31.35 9.45 10.62
CA THR A 102 -32.71 10.00 10.83
C THR A 102 -33.67 9.07 11.59
N GLU A 103 -33.31 7.82 11.85
CA GLU A 103 -34.24 6.84 12.45
C GLU A 103 -33.55 5.90 13.44
N GLY A 104 -34.01 5.92 14.71
CA GLY A 104 -33.69 4.89 15.71
C GLY A 104 -33.12 5.41 17.03
N THR A 105 -33.25 4.59 18.08
CA THR A 105 -32.46 4.73 19.32
C THR A 105 -31.17 3.95 19.16
N LEU A 106 -30.07 4.49 19.69
CA LEU A 106 -28.76 3.85 19.66
C LEU A 106 -28.31 3.54 21.07
N THR A 107 -27.80 2.33 21.25
CA THR A 107 -27.25 1.89 22.52
C THR A 107 -25.76 1.64 22.35
N VAL A 108 -24.93 2.36 23.12
CA VAL A 108 -23.50 2.06 23.25
C VAL A 108 -23.35 1.12 24.44
N GLU A 109 -22.93 -0.12 24.20
CA GLU A 109 -22.75 -1.10 25.27
C GLU A 109 -21.46 -0.83 26.04
N ARG A 110 -20.40 -0.44 25.32
CA ARG A 110 -19.07 -0.36 25.87
C ARG A 110 -18.22 0.71 25.19
N LEU A 111 -17.43 1.43 25.98
CA LEU A 111 -16.35 2.29 25.51
C LEU A 111 -15.03 1.82 26.13
N THR A 112 -14.07 1.49 25.29
CA THR A 112 -12.70 1.18 25.76
C THR A 112 -11.70 2.20 25.25
N VAL A 113 -10.75 2.58 26.11
CA VAL A 113 -9.57 3.36 25.71
C VAL A 113 -8.32 2.55 25.97
N ARG A 114 -7.57 2.27 24.91
CA ARG A 114 -6.24 1.67 24.98
C ARG A 114 -5.16 2.72 24.74
N GLN A 115 -4.15 2.76 25.60
CA GLN A 115 -3.00 3.64 25.45
C GLN A 115 -1.72 2.80 25.33
N ASN A 116 -0.98 2.97 24.24
CA ASN A 116 0.18 2.14 23.88
C ASN A 116 -0.12 0.63 23.94
N GLY A 117 -1.35 0.25 23.56
CA GLY A 117 -1.83 -1.14 23.53
C GLY A 117 -2.42 -1.65 24.86
N PHE A 118 -2.16 -0.98 25.99
CA PHE A 118 -2.73 -1.34 27.28
C PHE A 118 -4.16 -0.84 27.41
N LEU A 119 -5.09 -1.69 27.85
CA LEU A 119 -6.44 -1.27 28.23
C LEU A 119 -6.34 -0.34 29.43
N THR A 120 -6.80 0.89 29.24
CA THR A 120 -6.76 1.92 30.27
C THR A 120 -8.13 2.24 30.84
N ILE A 121 -9.09 2.50 29.97
CA ILE A 121 -10.47 2.78 30.37
C ILE A 121 -11.34 1.69 29.75
N ASP A 122 -12.29 1.21 30.53
CA ASP A 122 -13.30 0.24 30.14
C ASP A 122 -14.58 0.67 30.85
N LEU A 123 -15.55 1.16 30.10
CA LEU A 123 -16.80 1.72 30.62
C LEU A 123 -17.97 0.99 30.00
N THR A 124 -18.95 0.63 30.81
CA THR A 124 -20.20 0.00 30.37
C THR A 124 -21.41 0.60 31.09
N GLY A 125 -22.58 0.57 30.43
CA GLY A 125 -23.87 0.91 31.05
C GLY A 125 -23.89 2.26 31.78
N GLU A 126 -24.07 2.22 33.10
CA GLU A 126 -24.16 3.41 33.96
C GLU A 126 -22.86 4.24 34.01
N GLU A 127 -21.69 3.60 33.93
CA GLU A 127 -20.40 4.30 33.98
C GLU A 127 -20.22 5.24 32.78
N LEU A 128 -20.79 4.89 31.63
CA LEU A 128 -20.83 5.75 30.45
C LEU A 128 -21.67 7.01 30.69
N ARG A 129 -22.81 6.88 31.38
CA ARG A 129 -23.69 8.02 31.74
C ARG A 129 -23.03 8.97 32.73
N GLU A 130 -22.22 8.44 33.65
CA GLU A 130 -21.43 9.26 34.56
C GLU A 130 -20.29 9.99 33.84
N CYS A 131 -19.71 9.36 32.82
CA CYS A 131 -18.54 9.84 32.10
C CYS A 131 -18.84 10.81 30.94
N PHE A 132 -20.04 10.75 30.34
CA PHE A 132 -20.37 11.55 29.14
C PHE A 132 -21.70 12.28 29.28
N THR A 133 -21.79 13.46 28.65
CA THR A 133 -23.05 14.20 28.42
C THR A 133 -23.28 14.36 26.93
N GLY A 134 -24.55 14.39 26.53
CA GLY A 134 -24.98 14.76 25.19
C GLY A 134 -25.05 16.28 25.02
N ASN A 135 -24.95 16.76 23.79
CA ASN A 135 -25.37 18.12 23.43
C ASN A 135 -26.89 18.18 23.16
N GLU A 136 -27.39 19.32 22.67
CA GLU A 136 -28.82 19.53 22.38
C GLU A 136 -29.44 18.60 21.32
N HIS A 137 -28.59 17.91 20.54
CA HIS A 137 -29.00 16.95 19.50
C HIS A 137 -29.01 15.49 19.99
N VAL A 138 -28.75 15.25 21.27
CA VAL A 138 -28.72 13.91 21.88
C VAL A 138 -29.68 13.88 23.06
N GLN A 139 -30.75 13.08 22.94
CA GLN A 139 -31.71 12.86 24.01
C GLN A 139 -31.54 11.46 24.59
N PHE A 140 -31.06 11.35 25.83
CA PHE A 140 -30.97 10.06 26.53
C PHE A 140 -32.38 9.55 26.89
N THR A 141 -32.61 8.26 26.70
CA THR A 141 -33.86 7.57 27.10
C THR A 141 -33.70 6.98 28.51
N ASP A 142 -34.74 6.98 29.35
CA ASP A 142 -34.64 6.50 30.75
C ASP A 142 -34.45 4.98 30.91
N GLU A 143 -34.37 4.24 29.80
CA GLU A 143 -34.13 2.80 29.81
C GLU A 143 -32.71 2.45 30.27
N THR A 144 -32.56 1.25 30.85
CA THR A 144 -31.30 0.73 31.40
C THR A 144 -30.22 0.61 30.32
N GLY A 145 -29.16 1.42 30.40
CA GLY A 145 -28.05 1.42 29.45
C GLY A 145 -27.60 2.82 29.03
N PHE A 146 -26.59 2.93 28.16
CA PHE A 146 -26.21 4.20 27.54
C PHE A 146 -26.93 4.34 26.18
N THR A 147 -28.26 4.50 26.26
CA THR A 147 -29.14 4.62 25.10
C THR A 147 -29.55 6.07 24.87
N PHE A 148 -29.50 6.52 23.62
CA PHE A 148 -29.92 7.87 23.22
C PHE A 148 -30.58 7.89 21.84
N ALA A 149 -31.47 8.86 21.65
CA ALA A 149 -32.04 9.22 20.36
C ALA A 149 -31.29 10.44 19.79
N VAL A 150 -31.05 10.42 18.48
CA VAL A 150 -30.50 11.55 17.74
C VAL A 150 -31.65 12.47 17.35
N THR A 151 -31.66 13.69 17.87
CA THR A 151 -32.77 14.66 17.67
C THR A 151 -32.43 15.79 16.70
N GLY A 152 -31.21 15.84 16.19
CA GLY A 152 -30.81 16.78 15.14
C GLY A 152 -29.51 16.39 14.45
N GLU A 153 -28.97 17.32 13.66
CA GLU A 153 -27.92 16.99 12.69
C GLU A 153 -26.55 16.74 13.32
N ASP A 154 -26.19 17.34 14.46
CA ASP A 154 -24.83 17.20 15.03
C ASP A 154 -24.85 16.55 16.42
N PRO A 155 -25.12 15.23 16.56
CA PRO A 155 -25.11 14.55 17.84
C PRO A 155 -23.70 14.46 18.42
N GLN A 156 -23.49 14.96 19.63
CA GLN A 156 -22.18 14.99 20.28
C GLN A 156 -22.22 14.38 21.68
N LEU A 157 -21.23 13.54 21.97
CA LEU A 157 -20.91 13.06 23.30
C LEU A 157 -19.67 13.80 23.83
N LEU A 158 -19.88 14.57 24.89
CA LEU A 158 -18.86 15.38 25.54
C LEU A 158 -18.38 14.69 26.83
N PRO A 159 -17.06 14.50 27.00
CA PRO A 159 -16.50 13.89 28.20
C PRO A 159 -16.64 14.83 29.41
N LYS A 160 -17.19 14.31 30.51
CA LYS A 160 -17.27 15.01 31.80
C LYS A 160 -15.91 15.01 32.53
N GLU A 161 -15.85 15.72 33.65
CA GLU A 161 -14.65 15.75 34.50
C GLU A 161 -14.30 14.36 35.07
N SER A 162 -15.30 13.52 35.35
CA SER A 162 -15.14 12.12 35.74
C SER A 162 -14.32 11.33 34.71
N PHE A 163 -14.71 11.36 33.43
CA PHE A 163 -13.94 10.73 32.35
C PHE A 163 -12.53 11.34 32.22
N CYS A 164 -12.45 12.67 32.25
CA CYS A 164 -11.16 13.36 32.13
C CYS A 164 -10.20 12.95 33.27
N SER A 165 -10.70 12.74 34.49
CA SER A 165 -9.90 12.28 35.62
C SER A 165 -9.33 10.87 35.40
N LEU A 166 -10.15 9.94 34.88
CA LEU A 166 -9.73 8.58 34.52
C LEU A 166 -8.68 8.59 33.39
N TYR A 167 -8.88 9.44 32.38
CA TYR A 167 -7.95 9.59 31.26
C TYR A 167 -6.59 10.13 31.69
N ARG A 168 -6.58 11.08 32.64
CA ARG A 168 -5.36 11.72 33.16
C ARG A 168 -4.56 10.84 34.11
N GLN A 169 -5.12 9.73 34.59
CA GLN A 169 -4.47 8.85 35.57
C GLN A 169 -3.12 8.34 35.06
N PHE A 170 -2.05 8.55 35.83
CA PHE A 170 -0.72 8.09 35.46
C PHE A 170 -0.65 6.57 35.47
N ARG A 171 -0.13 6.00 34.38
CA ARG A 171 0.05 4.56 34.22
C ARG A 171 1.46 4.28 33.77
N PHE A 172 2.26 3.70 34.67
CA PHE A 172 3.66 3.42 34.41
C PHE A 172 3.90 2.58 33.14
N PRO A 173 3.13 1.51 32.84
CA PRO A 173 3.33 0.73 31.61
C PRO A 173 3.15 1.54 30.33
N VAL A 174 2.15 2.43 30.30
CA VAL A 174 1.87 3.32 29.16
C VAL A 174 3.02 4.30 28.96
N PHE A 175 3.45 4.96 30.04
CA PHE A 175 4.59 5.88 30.01
C PHE A 175 5.86 5.17 29.54
N PHE A 176 6.18 4.04 30.15
CA PHE A 176 7.41 3.28 29.87
C PHE A 176 7.47 2.80 28.42
N MET A 177 6.35 2.31 27.88
CA MET A 177 6.29 1.93 26.46
C MET A 177 6.42 3.14 25.53
N GLY A 178 5.78 4.27 25.85
CA GLY A 178 5.94 5.51 25.08
C GLY A 178 7.38 6.00 25.08
N PHE A 179 8.04 5.98 26.25
CA PHE A 179 9.45 6.30 26.43
C PHE A 179 10.37 5.37 25.61
N LEU A 180 10.17 4.05 25.69
CA LEU A 180 10.97 3.09 24.93
C LEU A 180 10.76 3.22 23.42
N ALA A 181 9.52 3.37 22.97
CA ALA A 181 9.20 3.50 21.55
C ALA A 181 9.83 4.76 20.97
N SER A 182 9.68 5.89 21.66
CA SER A 182 10.24 7.16 21.22
C SER A 182 11.77 7.19 21.27
N LEU A 183 12.39 6.61 22.32
CA LEU A 183 13.84 6.40 22.37
C LEU A 183 14.31 5.52 21.21
N GLY A 184 13.58 4.46 20.89
CA GLY A 184 13.84 3.57 19.76
C GLY A 184 13.80 4.31 18.43
N VAL A 185 12.78 5.13 18.19
CA VAL A 185 12.66 5.97 16.99
C VAL A 185 13.85 6.93 16.88
N TRP A 186 14.20 7.64 17.96
CA TRP A 186 15.36 8.54 17.96
C TRP A 186 16.67 7.79 17.70
N ALA A 187 16.88 6.64 18.33
CA ALA A 187 18.05 5.82 18.11
C ALA A 187 18.13 5.35 16.65
N LEU A 188 17.02 4.91 16.06
CA LEU A 188 16.95 4.52 14.64
C LEU A 188 17.24 5.70 13.71
N LEU A 189 16.68 6.89 13.98
CA LEU A 189 16.96 8.10 13.20
C LEU A 189 18.42 8.50 13.29
N ILE A 190 19.02 8.50 14.49
CA ILE A 190 20.45 8.81 14.67
C ILE A 190 21.32 7.78 13.93
N LEU A 191 21.00 6.48 14.04
CA LEU A 191 21.70 5.43 13.32
C LEU A 191 21.57 5.59 11.80
N LEU A 192 20.38 5.94 11.31
CA LEU A 192 20.10 6.20 9.91
C LEU A 192 20.89 7.41 9.41
N CYS A 193 20.83 8.55 10.09
CA CYS A 193 21.60 9.75 9.75
C CYS A 193 23.11 9.48 9.75
N ARG A 194 23.60 8.74 10.75
CA ARG A 194 25.02 8.35 10.83
C ARG A 194 25.41 7.40 9.70
N TRP A 195 24.56 6.46 9.34
CA TRP A 195 24.78 5.56 8.22
C TRP A 195 24.79 6.33 6.90
N LEU A 196 23.78 7.18 6.64
CA LEU A 196 23.71 8.04 5.46
C LEU A 196 24.93 8.95 5.33
N TYR A 197 25.36 9.58 6.44
CA TYR A 197 26.56 10.43 6.44
C TYR A 197 27.82 9.65 6.05
N ARG A 198 27.96 8.40 6.53
CA ARG A 198 29.08 7.52 6.15
C ARG A 198 28.99 7.11 4.68
N GLU A 199 27.80 6.72 4.24
CA GLU A 199 27.55 6.25 2.88
C GLU A 199 27.87 7.33 1.84
N PHE A 200 27.58 8.60 2.14
CA PHE A 200 27.84 9.75 1.26
C PHE A 200 29.06 10.59 1.66
N ARG A 201 29.93 10.10 2.55
CA ARG A 201 31.13 10.83 3.00
C ARG A 201 32.04 11.18 1.83
N ASP A 202 32.28 10.19 0.97
CA ASP A 202 33.24 10.29 -0.14
C ASP A 202 32.55 10.68 -1.47
N ALA A 203 31.27 11.07 -1.42
CA ALA A 203 30.50 11.49 -2.59
C ALA A 203 30.66 13.00 -2.87
N SER A 204 30.40 13.41 -4.12
CA SER A 204 30.40 14.84 -4.48
C SER A 204 29.30 15.62 -3.73
N GLY A 205 29.45 16.94 -3.61
CA GLY A 205 28.47 17.78 -2.90
C GLY A 205 27.03 17.61 -3.41
N LEU A 206 26.87 17.58 -4.74
CA LEU A 206 25.56 17.34 -5.37
C LEU A 206 25.03 15.93 -5.06
N GLN A 207 25.87 14.90 -5.15
CA GLN A 207 25.49 13.51 -4.81
C GLN A 207 25.05 13.36 -3.36
N ARG A 208 25.76 14.01 -2.45
CA ARG A 208 25.43 13.98 -1.03
C ARG A 208 24.08 14.66 -0.76
N TRP A 209 23.88 15.86 -1.29
CA TRP A 209 22.63 16.60 -1.09
C TRP A 209 21.42 15.87 -1.68
N THR A 210 21.51 15.42 -2.93
CA THR A 210 20.41 14.65 -3.54
C THR A 210 20.21 13.30 -2.87
N GLY A 211 21.28 12.64 -2.42
CA GLY A 211 21.19 11.38 -1.68
C GLY A 211 20.38 11.53 -0.37
N PHE A 212 20.61 12.61 0.38
CA PHE A 212 19.80 12.92 1.57
C PHE A 212 18.36 13.29 1.21
N LEU A 213 18.15 14.05 0.13
CA LEU A 213 16.81 14.38 -0.36
C LEU A 213 16.03 13.12 -0.73
N PHE A 214 16.64 12.17 -1.44
CA PHE A 214 15.99 10.91 -1.80
C PHE A 214 15.75 10.01 -0.59
N ALA A 215 16.67 9.96 0.38
CA ALA A 215 16.45 9.24 1.62
C ALA A 215 15.28 9.83 2.42
N ALA A 216 15.20 11.17 2.49
CA ALA A 216 14.08 11.87 3.11
C ALA A 216 12.77 11.66 2.32
N GLY A 217 12.83 11.66 0.98
CA GLY A 217 11.67 11.42 0.13
C GLY A 217 11.13 10.00 0.24
N LEU A 218 12.01 8.98 0.31
CA LEU A 218 11.62 7.59 0.58
C LEU A 218 11.00 7.46 1.98
N LEU A 219 11.59 8.08 2.99
CA LEU A 219 11.03 8.07 4.34
C LEU A 219 9.66 8.77 4.37
N GLY A 220 9.53 9.92 3.70
CA GLY A 220 8.28 10.64 3.53
C GLY A 220 7.22 9.76 2.85
N ALA A 221 7.57 9.09 1.76
CA ALA A 221 6.69 8.16 1.06
C ALA A 221 6.20 7.02 1.98
N VAL A 222 7.09 6.41 2.76
CA VAL A 222 6.73 5.35 3.73
C VAL A 222 5.79 5.90 4.80
N LEU A 223 6.11 7.05 5.37
CA LEU A 223 5.27 7.66 6.42
C LEU A 223 3.89 8.05 5.89
N MET A 224 3.81 8.63 4.69
CA MET A 224 2.55 8.98 4.04
C MET A 224 1.74 7.73 3.68
N CYS A 225 2.37 6.69 3.13
CA CYS A 225 1.74 5.41 2.83
C CYS A 225 1.16 4.76 4.09
N VAL A 226 1.93 4.72 5.19
CA VAL A 226 1.47 4.17 6.47
C VAL A 226 0.37 5.05 7.08
N TYR A 227 0.51 6.37 7.03
CA TYR A 227 -0.49 7.29 7.56
C TYR A 227 -1.84 7.12 6.83
N THR A 228 -1.82 7.19 5.49
CA THR A 228 -3.00 6.98 4.67
C THR A 228 -3.55 5.58 4.86
N GLY A 229 -2.71 4.55 4.81
CA GLY A 229 -3.20 3.18 4.90
C GLY A 229 -3.71 2.79 6.27
N LEU A 230 -3.22 3.40 7.34
CA LEU A 230 -3.88 3.20 8.62
C LEU A 230 -5.19 3.96 8.68
N ARG A 231 -5.34 5.16 8.08
CA ARG A 231 -6.49 6.04 8.37
C ARG A 231 -7.58 6.13 7.29
N SER A 232 -7.32 5.75 6.05
CA SER A 232 -8.31 5.90 4.99
C SER A 232 -9.52 4.97 5.21
N PRO A 233 -10.76 5.44 4.99
CA PRO A 233 -11.93 4.58 4.85
C PRO A 233 -11.74 3.50 3.76
N PHE A 234 -12.47 2.40 3.87
CA PHE A 234 -12.38 1.30 2.89
C PHE A 234 -13.07 1.63 1.56
N TRP A 235 -14.22 2.30 1.60
CA TRP A 235 -15.02 2.64 0.40
C TRP A 235 -14.37 3.67 -0.53
N LEU A 236 -13.44 4.49 -0.02
CA LEU A 236 -12.72 5.49 -0.82
C LEU A 236 -11.67 4.87 -1.74
N ASN A 237 -11.18 3.68 -1.40
CA ASN A 237 -10.15 3.01 -2.16
C ASN A 237 -10.79 2.05 -3.17
N PRO A 238 -10.29 2.03 -4.42
CA PRO A 238 -10.85 1.17 -5.45
C PRO A 238 -10.85 -0.31 -5.02
N ASP A 239 -12.03 -0.94 -5.13
CA ASP A 239 -12.25 -2.36 -4.92
C ASP A 239 -11.91 -2.90 -3.51
N GLU A 240 -11.60 -2.03 -2.54
CA GLU A 240 -11.05 -2.49 -1.26
C GLU A 240 -12.12 -3.13 -0.35
N TYR A 241 -13.38 -2.71 -0.50
CA TYR A 241 -14.49 -3.32 0.22
C TYR A 241 -14.65 -4.81 -0.16
N ASP A 242 -14.55 -5.13 -1.45
CA ASP A 242 -14.63 -6.52 -1.94
C ASP A 242 -13.44 -7.36 -1.46
N VAL A 243 -12.27 -6.73 -1.32
CA VAL A 243 -11.06 -7.35 -0.79
C VAL A 243 -11.21 -7.74 0.68
N LYS A 244 -11.97 -6.98 1.47
CA LYS A 244 -12.19 -7.25 2.90
C LYS A 244 -12.75 -8.65 3.13
N ALA A 245 -13.78 -9.04 2.38
CA ALA A 245 -14.38 -10.37 2.46
C ALA A 245 -13.35 -11.46 2.11
N ALA A 246 -12.55 -11.24 1.07
CA ALA A 246 -11.55 -12.20 0.63
C ALA A 246 -10.40 -12.40 1.64
N VAL A 247 -9.99 -11.35 2.33
CA VAL A 247 -8.98 -11.42 3.39
C VAL A 247 -9.55 -12.10 4.64
N ASN A 248 -10.77 -11.75 5.05
CA ASN A 248 -11.43 -12.32 6.22
C ASN A 248 -11.57 -13.84 6.13
N TYR A 249 -11.89 -14.37 4.94
CA TYR A 249 -11.96 -15.80 4.70
C TYR A 249 -10.67 -16.54 5.16
N TYR A 250 -9.50 -15.96 4.88
CA TYR A 250 -8.21 -16.57 5.22
C TYR A 250 -7.77 -16.40 6.68
N PHE A 251 -8.53 -15.72 7.53
CA PHE A 251 -8.28 -15.73 8.97
C PHE A 251 -8.38 -17.16 9.52
N THR A 252 -9.38 -17.92 9.09
CA THR A 252 -9.65 -19.28 9.57
C THR A 252 -9.31 -20.36 8.54
N HIS A 253 -9.24 -20.04 7.25
CA HIS A 253 -9.02 -21.03 6.19
C HIS A 253 -7.58 -21.04 5.65
N PHE A 254 -7.08 -22.20 5.21
CA PHE A 254 -5.75 -22.35 4.60
C PHE A 254 -5.77 -22.70 3.12
N MET A 255 -6.92 -23.12 2.60
CA MET A 255 -7.14 -23.42 1.18
C MET A 255 -8.06 -22.38 0.56
N PRO A 256 -7.95 -22.08 -0.74
CA PRO A 256 -8.95 -21.28 -1.42
C PRO A 256 -10.30 -22.01 -1.44
N PRO A 257 -11.42 -21.27 -1.43
CA PRO A 257 -12.76 -21.85 -1.47
C PRO A 257 -13.11 -22.38 -2.86
N ASP A 258 -14.11 -23.27 -2.94
CA ASP A 258 -14.83 -23.50 -4.20
C ASP A 258 -15.57 -22.20 -4.58
N ILE A 259 -15.40 -21.72 -5.81
CA ILE A 259 -16.01 -20.48 -6.30
C ILE A 259 -17.54 -20.52 -6.34
N ARG A 260 -18.13 -21.72 -6.31
CA ARG A 260 -19.59 -21.92 -6.22
C ARG A 260 -20.10 -21.93 -4.78
N SER A 261 -19.21 -21.98 -3.79
CA SER A 261 -19.59 -22.15 -2.39
C SER A 261 -20.26 -20.90 -1.83
N ASP A 262 -21.32 -21.10 -1.06
CA ASP A 262 -22.03 -20.00 -0.41
C ASP A 262 -21.21 -19.32 0.70
N ILE A 263 -20.11 -19.94 1.17
CA ILE A 263 -19.21 -19.37 2.19
C ILE A 263 -18.55 -18.05 1.76
N ILE A 264 -18.51 -17.80 0.45
CA ILE A 264 -17.94 -16.57 -0.12
C ILE A 264 -18.99 -15.67 -0.76
N THR A 265 -20.28 -15.87 -0.46
CA THR A 265 -21.38 -15.05 -1.00
C THR A 265 -21.16 -13.56 -0.75
N ASP A 266 -20.65 -13.21 0.43
CA ASP A 266 -20.40 -11.81 0.83
C ASP A 266 -19.18 -11.17 0.13
N SER A 267 -18.46 -11.94 -0.71
CA SER A 267 -17.29 -11.47 -1.46
C SER A 267 -17.57 -11.10 -2.92
N PHE A 268 -18.83 -11.22 -3.35
CA PHE A 268 -19.24 -10.93 -4.72
C PHE A 268 -19.68 -9.46 -4.86
N PRO A 269 -18.96 -8.63 -5.65
CA PRO A 269 -19.43 -7.32 -6.05
C PRO A 269 -20.49 -7.42 -7.15
N VAL A 270 -20.98 -6.26 -7.61
CA VAL A 270 -21.92 -6.12 -8.74
C VAL A 270 -21.50 -6.87 -10.01
N TYR A 271 -20.18 -7.04 -10.20
CA TYR A 271 -19.59 -7.77 -11.33
C TYR A 271 -19.80 -9.30 -11.26
N GLY A 272 -20.26 -9.86 -10.15
CA GLY A 272 -20.41 -11.30 -9.96
C GLY A 272 -19.09 -12.09 -9.94
N THR A 273 -17.95 -11.42 -9.80
CA THR A 273 -16.62 -12.05 -9.71
C THR A 273 -15.96 -11.76 -8.37
N SER A 274 -15.53 -12.82 -7.67
CA SER A 274 -14.84 -12.69 -6.39
C SER A 274 -13.32 -12.67 -6.57
N ARG A 275 -12.62 -12.01 -5.64
CA ARG A 275 -11.15 -12.04 -5.55
C ARG A 275 -10.59 -13.44 -5.31
N HIS A 276 -11.41 -14.38 -4.84
CA HIS A 276 -11.04 -15.80 -4.73
C HIS A 276 -10.87 -16.51 -6.08
N PHE A 277 -11.30 -15.90 -7.19
CA PHE A 277 -11.11 -16.48 -8.52
C PHE A 277 -9.65 -16.34 -8.97
N GLU A 278 -8.98 -15.32 -8.47
CA GLU A 278 -7.59 -14.99 -8.79
C GLU A 278 -6.62 -16.05 -8.26
N TRP A 279 -5.54 -16.29 -9.00
CA TRP A 279 -4.43 -17.11 -8.52
C TRP A 279 -3.58 -16.38 -7.46
N ASN A 280 -3.81 -15.10 -7.24
CA ASN A 280 -2.94 -14.31 -6.39
C ASN A 280 -2.97 -14.76 -4.92
N LEU A 281 -1.81 -14.80 -4.25
CA LEU A 281 -1.70 -15.18 -2.84
C LEU A 281 -1.74 -14.00 -1.86
N PHE A 282 -1.91 -12.77 -2.36
CA PHE A 282 -1.96 -11.57 -1.54
C PHE A 282 -2.98 -11.69 -0.42
N TYR A 283 -4.22 -12.09 -0.72
CA TYR A 283 -5.29 -12.18 0.28
C TYR A 283 -5.04 -13.27 1.33
N PHE A 284 -4.38 -14.36 0.94
CA PHE A 284 -3.94 -15.40 1.88
C PHE A 284 -2.89 -14.83 2.86
N TYR A 285 -1.85 -14.16 2.36
CA TYR A 285 -0.81 -13.58 3.21
C TYR A 285 -1.35 -12.44 4.09
N ALA A 286 -2.18 -11.57 3.53
CA ALA A 286 -2.85 -10.50 4.27
C ALA A 286 -3.73 -11.09 5.38
N GLY A 287 -4.53 -12.12 5.08
CA GLY A 287 -5.38 -12.79 6.08
C GLY A 287 -4.57 -13.44 7.21
N LYS A 288 -3.53 -14.20 6.85
CA LYS A 288 -2.68 -14.88 7.83
C LYS A 288 -1.88 -13.95 8.71
N LEU A 289 -1.47 -12.79 8.20
CA LEU A 289 -0.81 -11.78 9.02
C LEU A 289 -1.83 -10.97 9.85
N GLY A 290 -2.95 -10.61 9.22
CA GLY A 290 -3.97 -9.73 9.77
C GLY A 290 -4.65 -10.30 10.99
N HIS A 291 -4.89 -11.62 11.04
CA HIS A 291 -5.66 -12.25 12.12
C HIS A 291 -5.09 -12.04 13.54
N PHE A 292 -3.81 -11.64 13.67
CA PHE A 292 -3.18 -11.34 14.95
C PHE A 292 -3.52 -9.96 15.51
N PHE A 293 -4.18 -9.12 14.72
CA PHE A 293 -4.54 -7.75 15.07
C PHE A 293 -6.05 -7.61 15.20
N SER A 294 -6.50 -6.59 15.93
CA SER A 294 -7.91 -6.30 16.13
C SER A 294 -8.39 -5.09 15.32
N ASP A 295 -7.50 -4.16 14.96
CA ASP A 295 -7.86 -2.99 14.15
C ASP A 295 -8.09 -3.42 12.68
N PRO A 296 -9.28 -3.19 12.09
CA PRO A 296 -9.58 -3.64 10.72
C PRO A 296 -8.63 -3.09 9.66
N ALA A 297 -8.18 -1.84 9.77
CA ALA A 297 -7.25 -1.27 8.80
C ALA A 297 -5.88 -1.96 8.89
N VAL A 298 -5.40 -2.24 10.10
CA VAL A 298 -4.17 -3.04 10.31
C VAL A 298 -4.35 -4.46 9.78
N GLN A 299 -5.45 -5.13 10.13
CA GLN A 299 -5.75 -6.48 9.68
C GLN A 299 -5.66 -6.61 8.16
N MET A 300 -6.23 -5.65 7.44
CA MET A 300 -6.33 -5.70 5.98
C MET A 300 -5.05 -5.24 5.28
N ARG A 301 -4.42 -4.16 5.76
CA ARG A 301 -3.41 -3.41 5.00
C ARG A 301 -1.98 -3.61 5.48
N LEU A 302 -1.75 -4.20 6.67
CA LEU A 302 -0.40 -4.34 7.24
C LEU A 302 0.56 -5.08 6.30
N PHE A 303 0.07 -6.10 5.59
CA PHE A 303 0.90 -6.83 4.63
C PHE A 303 1.42 -5.91 3.51
N SER A 304 0.55 -5.13 2.86
CA SER A 304 0.95 -4.13 1.86
C SER A 304 1.97 -3.12 2.42
N LEU A 305 1.71 -2.59 3.63
CA LEU A 305 2.59 -1.62 4.27
C LEU A 305 3.99 -2.18 4.55
N ILE A 306 4.07 -3.46 4.95
CA ILE A 306 5.35 -4.15 5.14
C ILE A 306 6.08 -4.31 3.80
N LEU A 307 5.40 -4.76 2.74
CA LEU A 307 6.00 -4.93 1.42
C LEU A 307 6.63 -3.63 0.92
N PHE A 308 5.90 -2.51 1.02
CA PHE A 308 6.41 -1.20 0.63
C PHE A 308 7.60 -0.75 1.48
N SER A 309 7.52 -0.94 2.80
CA SER A 309 8.61 -0.61 3.73
C SER A 309 9.88 -1.42 3.43
N VAL A 310 9.74 -2.69 3.08
CA VAL A 310 10.86 -3.55 2.66
C VAL A 310 11.46 -3.05 1.35
N MET A 311 10.63 -2.71 0.34
CA MET A 311 11.11 -2.13 -0.92
C MET A 311 11.89 -0.84 -0.68
N ALA A 312 11.31 0.11 0.06
CA ALA A 312 11.96 1.36 0.41
C ALA A 312 13.28 1.13 1.16
N GLY A 313 13.32 0.17 2.09
CA GLY A 313 14.55 -0.23 2.79
C GLY A 313 15.62 -0.82 1.86
N ILE A 314 15.25 -1.65 0.89
CA ILE A 314 16.17 -2.20 -0.13
C ILE A 314 16.71 -1.08 -1.01
N VAL A 315 15.86 -0.16 -1.49
CA VAL A 315 16.28 0.99 -2.30
C VAL A 315 17.20 1.90 -1.51
N LEU A 316 16.84 2.21 -0.26
CA LEU A 316 17.65 3.03 0.63
C LEU A 316 19.03 2.40 0.86
N LYS A 317 19.09 1.12 1.23
CA LYS A 317 20.35 0.38 1.42
C LYS A 317 21.25 0.42 0.18
N ASN A 318 20.66 0.41 -1.01
CA ASN A 318 21.37 0.36 -2.28
C ASN A 318 21.38 1.70 -3.02
N ILE A 319 21.09 2.81 -2.34
CA ILE A 319 20.82 4.12 -2.96
C ILE A 319 21.95 4.64 -3.86
N ARG A 320 23.20 4.24 -3.58
CA ARG A 320 24.37 4.58 -4.41
C ARG A 320 24.64 3.56 -5.52
N LYS A 321 24.46 2.27 -5.22
CA LYS A 321 24.83 1.18 -6.12
C LYS A 321 23.79 0.96 -7.21
N HIS A 322 22.52 0.96 -6.83
CA HIS A 322 21.38 0.73 -7.71
C HIS A 322 20.47 1.96 -7.72
N TYR A 323 21.07 3.09 -8.10
CA TYR A 323 20.41 4.39 -8.11
C TYR A 323 19.11 4.41 -8.93
N SER A 324 19.04 3.59 -9.99
CA SER A 324 17.86 3.48 -10.85
C SER A 324 16.60 3.00 -10.11
N PHE A 325 16.72 2.24 -9.01
CA PHE A 325 15.54 1.80 -8.25
C PHE A 325 14.76 2.94 -7.61
N LEU A 326 15.38 4.12 -7.45
CA LEU A 326 14.66 5.30 -7.03
C LEU A 326 13.58 5.70 -8.04
N LEU A 327 13.75 5.42 -9.34
CA LEU A 327 12.74 5.68 -10.37
C LEU A 327 11.48 4.82 -10.16
N ILE A 328 11.63 3.63 -9.56
CA ILE A 328 10.47 2.77 -9.29
C ILE A 328 9.60 3.38 -8.19
N LEU A 329 10.24 3.96 -7.16
CA LEU A 329 9.53 4.43 -5.98
C LEU A 329 9.24 5.93 -5.99
N LEU A 330 9.98 6.77 -6.70
CA LEU A 330 9.87 8.23 -6.58
C LEU A 330 9.45 8.93 -7.89
N LEU A 331 9.16 8.19 -8.94
CA LEU A 331 8.70 8.77 -10.20
C LEU A 331 7.21 9.14 -10.14
N THR A 332 6.41 8.40 -9.38
CA THR A 332 4.98 8.65 -9.19
C THR A 332 4.53 8.32 -7.77
N PRO A 333 3.63 9.12 -7.17
CA PRO A 333 3.03 8.78 -5.88
C PRO A 333 2.03 7.62 -5.97
N GLN A 334 1.62 7.21 -7.18
CA GLN A 334 0.67 6.12 -7.39
C GLN A 334 1.19 4.79 -6.85
N VAL A 335 2.52 4.60 -6.85
CA VAL A 335 3.14 3.42 -6.23
C VAL A 335 2.86 3.41 -4.73
N TRP A 336 2.96 4.55 -4.04
CA TRP A 336 2.69 4.62 -2.60
C TRP A 336 1.22 4.37 -2.32
N TYR A 337 0.36 4.90 -3.19
CA TYR A 337 -1.08 4.76 -3.04
C TYR A 337 -1.50 3.29 -3.07
N ILE A 338 -1.04 2.47 -4.04
CA ILE A 338 -1.43 1.06 -4.12
C ILE A 338 -0.98 0.22 -2.93
N PHE A 339 0.06 0.64 -2.19
CA PHE A 339 0.49 -0.02 -0.96
C PHE A 339 -0.20 0.52 0.29
N SER A 340 -0.89 1.66 0.19
CA SER A 340 -1.67 2.22 1.29
C SER A 340 -3.03 1.56 1.47
N TYR A 341 -3.47 0.71 0.54
CA TYR A 341 -4.71 -0.04 0.67
C TYR A 341 -4.52 -1.50 0.25
N SER A 342 -5.53 -2.33 0.50
CA SER A 342 -5.44 -3.77 0.23
C SER A 342 -5.78 -4.06 -1.23
N THR A 343 -4.77 -4.44 -2.01
CA THR A 343 -4.91 -4.88 -3.40
C THR A 343 -3.84 -5.91 -3.74
N SER A 344 -4.20 -6.93 -4.53
CA SER A 344 -3.22 -7.91 -5.05
C SER A 344 -2.12 -7.28 -5.90
N ASP A 345 -2.35 -6.09 -6.47
CA ASP A 345 -1.34 -5.34 -7.25
C ASP A 345 -0.08 -5.04 -6.42
N ALA A 346 -0.21 -4.91 -5.10
CA ALA A 346 0.92 -4.67 -4.19
C ALA A 346 1.91 -5.84 -4.18
N LEU A 347 1.43 -7.09 -4.13
CA LEU A 347 2.28 -8.27 -4.16
C LEU A 347 2.91 -8.46 -5.55
N ASP A 348 2.15 -8.21 -6.59
CA ASP A 348 2.62 -8.34 -7.98
C ASP A 348 3.73 -7.34 -8.28
N PHE A 349 3.55 -6.09 -7.83
CA PHE A 349 4.57 -5.04 -7.94
C PHE A 349 5.80 -5.38 -7.08
N PHE A 350 5.62 -5.90 -5.88
CA PHE A 350 6.72 -6.35 -5.02
C PHE A 350 7.53 -7.49 -5.66
N ALA A 351 6.86 -8.50 -6.23
CA ALA A 351 7.51 -9.61 -6.93
C ALA A 351 8.25 -9.12 -8.19
N GLY A 352 7.67 -8.17 -8.92
CA GLY A 352 8.31 -7.50 -10.06
C GLY A 352 9.58 -6.74 -9.65
N PHE A 353 9.51 -6.00 -8.55
CA PHE A 353 10.65 -5.28 -7.96
C PHE A 353 11.79 -6.23 -7.57
N LEU A 354 11.49 -7.30 -6.85
CA LEU A 354 12.50 -8.30 -6.47
C LEU A 354 13.10 -9.00 -7.70
N SER A 355 12.30 -9.29 -8.71
CA SER A 355 12.79 -9.91 -9.95
C SER A 355 13.74 -8.98 -10.71
N LEU A 356 13.46 -7.69 -10.75
CA LEU A 356 14.36 -6.71 -11.32
C LEU A 356 15.64 -6.54 -10.46
N TYR A 357 15.52 -6.59 -9.14
CA TYR A 357 16.67 -6.64 -8.23
C TYR A 357 17.58 -7.82 -8.54
N GLU A 358 17.01 -9.02 -8.67
CA GLU A 358 17.73 -10.24 -9.02
C GLU A 358 18.41 -10.12 -10.41
N LEU A 359 17.81 -9.40 -11.35
CA LEU A 359 18.36 -9.18 -12.68
C LEU A 359 19.53 -8.20 -12.71
N LEU A 360 19.49 -7.14 -11.90
CA LEU A 360 20.46 -6.02 -11.91
C LEU A 360 21.62 -6.18 -10.91
N GLU A 361 21.41 -6.78 -9.75
CA GLU A 361 22.45 -6.94 -8.74
C GLU A 361 23.42 -8.07 -9.15
N ASP A 362 24.68 -7.74 -9.44
CA ASP A 362 25.69 -8.72 -9.89
C ASP A 362 25.88 -9.90 -8.92
N HIS A 363 25.68 -9.65 -7.62
CA HIS A 363 25.80 -10.65 -6.57
C HIS A 363 24.45 -11.21 -6.08
N SER A 364 23.40 -11.06 -6.87
CA SER A 364 22.07 -11.60 -6.59
C SER A 364 22.07 -13.13 -6.62
N MET A 365 20.99 -13.75 -6.13
CA MET A 365 20.85 -15.21 -6.20
C MET A 365 20.83 -15.66 -7.66
N LEU A 366 20.12 -14.93 -8.52
CA LEU A 366 20.02 -15.20 -9.96
C LEU A 366 21.39 -15.07 -10.62
N ASN A 367 22.06 -13.91 -10.55
CA ASN A 367 23.32 -13.72 -11.28
C ASN A 367 24.42 -14.67 -10.78
N ARG A 368 24.49 -14.95 -9.46
CA ARG A 368 25.39 -15.98 -8.93
C ARG A 368 25.04 -17.37 -9.43
N LEU A 369 23.76 -17.74 -9.45
CA LEU A 369 23.31 -19.02 -9.99
C LEU A 369 23.72 -19.18 -11.45
N LEU A 370 23.58 -18.12 -12.25
CA LEU A 370 23.86 -18.14 -13.69
C LEU A 370 25.37 -18.16 -14.00
N GLN A 371 26.18 -17.39 -13.28
CA GLN A 371 27.61 -17.23 -13.57
C GLN A 371 28.50 -18.27 -12.87
N GLU A 372 28.17 -18.69 -11.65
CA GLU A 372 29.04 -19.59 -10.88
C GLU A 372 28.88 -21.07 -11.30
N PRO A 373 29.92 -21.90 -11.13
CA PRO A 373 29.79 -23.35 -11.22
C PRO A 373 28.91 -23.87 -10.08
N TYR A 374 28.18 -24.97 -10.32
CA TYR A 374 27.19 -25.48 -9.37
C TYR A 374 27.78 -25.77 -7.97
N ARG A 375 27.08 -25.31 -6.93
CA ARG A 375 27.38 -25.57 -5.50
C ARG A 375 26.09 -25.92 -4.75
N ARG A 376 26.19 -26.62 -3.61
CA ARG A 376 25.00 -27.00 -2.80
C ARG A 376 24.08 -25.83 -2.45
N ARG A 377 24.64 -24.63 -2.20
CA ARG A 377 23.85 -23.41 -1.94
C ARG A 377 22.92 -23.01 -3.10
N HIS A 378 23.25 -23.39 -4.34
CA HIS A 378 22.45 -23.09 -5.52
C HIS A 378 21.12 -23.85 -5.55
N LEU A 379 21.01 -24.97 -4.82
CA LEU A 379 19.73 -25.67 -4.68
C LEU A 379 18.69 -24.78 -3.98
N LEU A 380 19.12 -24.06 -2.93
CA LEU A 380 18.28 -23.06 -2.27
C LEU A 380 17.94 -21.90 -3.22
N TYR A 381 18.89 -21.44 -4.04
CA TYR A 381 18.63 -20.36 -5.00
C TYR A 381 17.61 -20.77 -6.05
N TYR A 382 17.70 -21.97 -6.60
CA TYR A 382 16.68 -22.51 -7.50
C TYR A 382 15.29 -22.51 -6.85
N GLY A 383 15.18 -23.01 -5.61
CA GLY A 383 13.91 -23.01 -4.89
C GLY A 383 13.33 -21.61 -4.67
N LEU A 384 14.12 -20.68 -4.14
CA LEU A 384 13.67 -19.31 -3.84
C LEU A 384 13.34 -18.51 -5.10
N LEU A 385 14.15 -18.63 -6.17
CA LEU A 385 13.90 -17.96 -7.44
C LEU A 385 12.66 -18.53 -8.15
N SER A 386 12.43 -19.84 -8.08
CA SER A 386 11.20 -20.44 -8.61
C SER A 386 9.97 -19.98 -7.83
N ILE A 387 10.07 -19.83 -6.51
CA ILE A 387 8.99 -19.21 -5.71
C ILE A 387 8.76 -17.76 -6.14
N LEU A 388 9.82 -16.97 -6.34
CA LEU A 388 9.70 -15.59 -6.79
C LEU A 388 9.01 -15.50 -8.17
N PHE A 389 9.46 -16.30 -9.15
CA PHE A 389 8.90 -16.25 -10.49
C PHE A 389 7.51 -16.84 -10.60
N VAL A 390 7.14 -17.84 -9.79
CA VAL A 390 5.76 -18.36 -9.81
C VAL A 390 4.76 -17.33 -9.30
N HIS A 391 5.16 -16.43 -8.38
CA HIS A 391 4.30 -15.31 -7.97
C HIS A 391 3.96 -14.39 -9.15
N LEU A 392 4.88 -14.18 -10.09
CA LEU A 392 4.59 -13.42 -11.31
C LEU A 392 3.65 -14.18 -12.27
N PHE A 393 3.66 -15.52 -12.27
CA PHE A 393 2.66 -16.32 -13.00
C PHE A 393 1.28 -16.32 -12.34
N TRP A 394 1.22 -16.09 -11.03
CA TRP A 394 -0.03 -15.93 -10.28
C TRP A 394 -0.52 -14.47 -10.18
N ALA A 395 0.25 -13.54 -10.72
CA ALA A 395 -0.07 -12.13 -10.76
C ALA A 395 -1.26 -11.83 -11.68
N LYS A 396 -1.81 -10.62 -11.58
CA LYS A 396 -2.79 -10.15 -12.56
C LYS A 396 -2.18 -10.05 -13.96
N ALA A 397 -3.04 -10.17 -14.96
CA ALA A 397 -2.64 -10.08 -16.37
C ALA A 397 -1.88 -8.79 -16.71
N SER A 398 -2.17 -7.68 -16.00
CA SER A 398 -1.44 -6.42 -16.14
C SER A 398 0.03 -6.53 -15.79
N PHE A 399 0.48 -7.51 -15.00
CA PHE A 399 1.89 -7.71 -14.63
C PHE A 399 2.62 -8.74 -15.50
N TYR A 400 1.93 -9.48 -16.38
CA TYR A 400 2.56 -10.44 -17.29
C TYR A 400 3.60 -9.84 -18.25
N PRO A 401 3.52 -8.57 -18.68
CA PRO A 401 4.61 -7.95 -19.45
C PRO A 401 5.96 -7.96 -18.72
N ILE A 402 6.00 -8.06 -17.39
CA ILE A 402 7.25 -8.25 -16.63
C ILE A 402 7.86 -9.63 -16.92
N LEU A 403 7.06 -10.70 -16.99
CA LEU A 403 7.55 -12.02 -17.36
C LEU A 403 8.12 -12.03 -18.78
N VAL A 404 7.41 -11.40 -19.72
CA VAL A 404 7.88 -11.24 -21.11
C VAL A 404 9.19 -10.48 -21.14
N PHE A 405 9.29 -9.39 -20.37
CA PHE A 405 10.51 -8.60 -20.24
C PHE A 405 11.69 -9.42 -19.70
N LEU A 406 11.50 -10.12 -18.58
CA LEU A 406 12.51 -10.99 -17.98
C LEU A 406 12.98 -12.07 -18.98
N PHE A 407 12.04 -12.70 -19.68
CA PHE A 407 12.34 -13.68 -20.71
C PHE A 407 13.19 -13.08 -21.83
N LEU A 408 12.79 -11.94 -22.39
CA LEU A 408 13.51 -11.29 -23.48
C LEU A 408 14.92 -10.87 -23.07
N ILE A 409 15.09 -10.28 -21.88
CA ILE A 409 16.42 -9.87 -21.39
C ILE A 409 17.31 -11.10 -21.15
N LEU A 410 16.80 -12.14 -20.51
CA LEU A 410 17.57 -13.37 -20.28
C LEU A 410 17.91 -14.10 -21.58
N LEU A 411 17.03 -14.04 -22.58
CA LEU A 411 17.27 -14.55 -23.93
C LEU A 411 18.37 -13.74 -24.64
N ILE A 412 18.31 -12.41 -24.60
CA ILE A 412 19.37 -11.55 -25.16
C ILE A 412 20.71 -11.88 -24.51
N ARG A 413 20.75 -12.01 -23.17
CA ARG A 413 21.96 -12.42 -22.44
C ARG A 413 22.46 -13.78 -22.92
N LEU A 414 21.58 -14.77 -23.12
CA LEU A 414 21.93 -16.11 -23.61
C LEU A 414 22.51 -16.07 -25.03
N LEU A 415 21.93 -15.26 -25.92
CA LEU A 415 22.36 -15.15 -27.32
C LEU A 415 23.73 -14.48 -27.48
N HIS A 416 24.15 -13.66 -26.50
CA HIS A 416 25.46 -13.00 -26.50
C HIS A 416 26.56 -13.79 -25.79
N GLN A 417 26.26 -14.96 -25.21
CA GLN A 417 27.28 -15.85 -24.63
C GLN A 417 27.99 -16.69 -25.70
N GLU A 418 29.21 -17.10 -25.39
CA GLU A 418 29.96 -18.06 -26.20
C GLU A 418 29.25 -19.42 -26.28
N LYS A 419 29.48 -20.18 -27.37
CA LYS A 419 28.73 -21.41 -27.68
C LYS A 419 28.75 -22.46 -26.56
N GLN A 420 29.89 -22.60 -25.87
CA GLN A 420 30.02 -23.56 -24.76
C GLN A 420 29.24 -23.11 -23.52
N GLU A 421 29.43 -21.87 -23.10
CA GLU A 421 28.75 -21.27 -21.93
C GLU A 421 27.25 -21.17 -22.15
N ARG A 422 26.81 -20.88 -23.39
CA ARG A 422 25.41 -20.83 -23.80
C ARG A 422 24.66 -22.12 -23.48
N ARG A 423 25.28 -23.29 -23.70
CA ARG A 423 24.63 -24.58 -23.41
C ARG A 423 24.43 -24.79 -21.92
N LEU A 424 25.41 -24.40 -21.10
CA LEU A 424 25.33 -24.47 -19.65
C LEU A 424 24.26 -23.50 -19.12
N LEU A 425 24.26 -22.27 -19.61
CA LEU A 425 23.30 -21.23 -19.22
C LEU A 425 21.86 -21.65 -19.58
N LEU A 426 21.65 -22.18 -20.79
CA LEU A 426 20.34 -22.71 -21.20
C LEU A 426 19.84 -23.81 -20.27
N ARG A 427 20.71 -24.74 -19.84
CA ARG A 427 20.32 -25.79 -18.87
C ARG A 427 19.86 -25.18 -17.55
N LYS A 428 20.58 -24.18 -17.03
CA LYS A 428 20.19 -23.48 -15.79
C LYS A 428 18.82 -22.80 -15.95
N TYR A 429 18.56 -22.17 -17.09
CA TYR A 429 17.25 -21.58 -17.40
C TYR A 429 16.15 -22.64 -17.45
N LEU A 430 16.37 -23.76 -18.13
CA LEU A 430 15.38 -24.84 -18.24
C LEU A 430 15.06 -25.47 -16.88
N ILE A 431 16.04 -25.64 -15.99
CA ILE A 431 15.81 -26.11 -14.62
C ILE A 431 14.92 -25.11 -13.87
N LEU A 432 15.24 -23.81 -13.96
CA LEU A 432 14.50 -22.76 -13.27
C LEU A 432 13.06 -22.66 -13.77
N VAL A 433 12.85 -22.72 -15.08
CA VAL A 433 11.51 -22.77 -15.70
C VAL A 433 10.77 -24.03 -15.28
N GLY A 434 11.41 -25.20 -15.35
CA GLY A 434 10.81 -26.47 -14.98
C GLY A 434 10.35 -26.50 -13.51
N LEU A 435 11.17 -25.98 -12.59
CA LEU A 435 10.79 -25.86 -11.18
C LEU A 435 9.66 -24.86 -10.95
N THR A 436 9.69 -23.71 -11.63
CA THR A 436 8.64 -22.69 -11.52
C THR A 436 7.30 -23.23 -12.01
N LEU A 437 7.27 -23.86 -13.19
CA LEU A 437 6.07 -24.49 -13.74
C LEU A 437 5.64 -25.71 -12.91
N GLY A 438 6.58 -26.46 -12.36
CA GLY A 438 6.29 -27.56 -11.43
C GLY A 438 5.53 -27.08 -10.20
N ILE A 439 5.96 -25.99 -9.56
CA ILE A 439 5.25 -25.38 -8.43
C ILE A 439 3.86 -24.89 -8.85
N PHE A 440 3.75 -24.25 -10.01
CA PHE A 440 2.46 -23.79 -10.55
C PHE A 440 1.48 -24.97 -10.71
N VAL A 441 1.91 -26.05 -11.34
CA VAL A 441 1.10 -27.25 -11.57
C VAL A 441 0.74 -27.94 -10.25
N VAL A 442 1.69 -28.11 -9.33
CA VAL A 442 1.43 -28.73 -8.02
C VAL A 442 0.36 -27.95 -7.26
N ARG A 443 0.44 -26.61 -7.24
CA ARG A 443 -0.61 -25.80 -6.62
C ARG A 443 -1.95 -26.03 -7.31
N TYR A 444 -2.01 -25.91 -8.64
CA TYR A 444 -3.23 -26.13 -9.41
C TYR A 444 -3.89 -27.48 -9.07
N LEU A 445 -3.09 -28.55 -8.99
CA LEU A 445 -3.55 -29.90 -8.67
C LEU A 445 -4.09 -30.04 -7.24
N ILE A 446 -3.56 -29.26 -6.29
CA ILE A 446 -4.00 -29.28 -4.88
C ILE A 446 -5.24 -28.41 -4.67
N THR A 447 -5.29 -27.23 -5.30
CA THR A 447 -6.31 -26.22 -4.98
C THR A 447 -7.49 -26.22 -5.93
N ASP A 448 -7.28 -26.30 -7.24
CA ASP A 448 -8.30 -25.98 -8.24
C ASP A 448 -8.79 -27.22 -8.99
N TYR A 449 -7.89 -28.16 -9.28
CA TYR A 449 -8.22 -29.41 -9.96
C TYR A 449 -9.31 -30.23 -9.24
N PRO A 450 -9.31 -30.35 -7.89
CA PRO A 450 -10.35 -31.11 -7.19
C PRO A 450 -11.76 -30.52 -7.37
N TYR A 451 -11.88 -29.21 -7.57
CA TYR A 451 -13.17 -28.53 -7.72
C TYR A 451 -13.61 -28.38 -9.18
N TYR A 452 -12.67 -28.12 -10.09
CA TYR A 452 -12.98 -27.68 -11.47
C TYR A 452 -12.39 -28.56 -12.57
N GLY A 453 -11.55 -29.54 -12.23
CA GLY A 453 -10.80 -30.31 -13.23
C GLY A 453 -9.96 -29.39 -14.13
N PHE A 454 -10.22 -29.41 -15.44
CA PHE A 454 -9.58 -28.53 -16.42
C PHE A 454 -10.46 -27.34 -16.86
N ASN A 455 -11.70 -27.21 -16.35
CA ASN A 455 -12.68 -26.23 -16.83
C ASN A 455 -13.02 -25.15 -15.79
N LYS A 456 -12.00 -24.59 -15.11
CA LYS A 456 -12.20 -23.48 -14.16
C LYS A 456 -12.87 -22.28 -14.83
N LEU A 457 -12.49 -21.95 -16.07
CA LEU A 457 -13.05 -20.79 -16.77
C LEU A 457 -14.56 -20.93 -17.01
N GLY A 458 -15.04 -22.12 -17.38
CA GLY A 458 -16.48 -22.38 -17.55
C GLY A 458 -17.25 -22.16 -16.25
N VAL A 459 -16.71 -22.65 -15.12
CA VAL A 459 -17.33 -22.45 -13.80
C VAL A 459 -17.33 -20.98 -13.40
N VAL A 460 -16.25 -20.23 -13.68
CA VAL A 460 -16.21 -18.78 -13.45
C VAL A 460 -17.32 -18.07 -14.24
N ILE A 461 -17.53 -18.41 -15.51
CA ILE A 461 -18.59 -17.82 -16.34
C ILE A 461 -19.97 -18.15 -15.77
N GLU A 462 -20.22 -19.41 -15.39
CA GLU A 462 -21.47 -19.86 -14.79
C GLU A 462 -21.80 -19.10 -13.49
N VAL A 463 -20.83 -19.01 -12.57
CA VAL A 463 -21.02 -18.29 -11.31
C VAL A 463 -21.22 -16.79 -11.55
N THR A 464 -20.49 -16.20 -12.49
CA THR A 464 -20.65 -14.78 -12.85
C THR A 464 -22.05 -14.52 -13.39
N GLU A 465 -22.57 -15.41 -14.25
CA GLU A 465 -23.93 -15.32 -14.80
C GLU A 465 -25.02 -15.39 -13.72
N LEU A 466 -24.78 -16.20 -12.69
CA LEU A 466 -25.69 -16.36 -11.55
C LEU A 466 -25.63 -15.18 -10.58
N ARG A 467 -24.43 -14.67 -10.27
CA ARG A 467 -24.19 -13.72 -9.17
C ARG A 467 -24.10 -12.25 -9.61
N ALA A 468 -23.76 -11.97 -10.86
CA ALA A 468 -23.66 -10.59 -11.34
C ALA A 468 -25.03 -9.92 -11.43
N GLU A 469 -25.05 -8.60 -11.23
CA GLU A 469 -26.22 -7.81 -11.57
C GLU A 469 -26.46 -7.82 -13.08
N TYR A 470 -27.72 -7.65 -13.50
CA TYR A 470 -28.12 -7.78 -14.91
C TYR A 470 -27.19 -7.05 -15.89
N GLY A 471 -26.84 -5.78 -15.64
CA GLY A 471 -25.96 -5.00 -16.52
C GLY A 471 -24.52 -5.51 -16.63
N TYR A 472 -24.07 -6.40 -15.74
CA TYR A 472 -22.71 -6.95 -15.72
C TYR A 472 -22.65 -8.43 -16.10
N LYS A 473 -23.80 -9.07 -16.37
CA LYS A 473 -23.83 -10.48 -16.76
C LYS A 473 -23.19 -10.70 -18.14
N PRO A 474 -22.45 -11.80 -18.32
CA PRO A 474 -21.94 -12.23 -19.63
C PRO A 474 -23.05 -12.41 -20.69
N SER A 475 -24.24 -12.86 -20.31
CA SER A 475 -25.37 -13.08 -21.25
C SER A 475 -26.11 -11.82 -21.67
N THR A 476 -25.97 -10.71 -20.93
CA THR A 476 -26.71 -9.47 -21.20
C THR A 476 -26.26 -8.87 -22.53
N PRO A 477 -27.18 -8.52 -23.43
CA PRO A 477 -26.85 -7.88 -24.71
C PRO A 477 -25.96 -6.65 -24.50
N PRO A 478 -24.91 -6.42 -25.32
CA PRO A 478 -23.95 -5.34 -25.09
C PRO A 478 -24.58 -3.95 -24.93
N ILE A 479 -25.70 -3.67 -25.58
CA ILE A 479 -26.39 -2.37 -25.48
C ILE A 479 -27.09 -2.15 -24.13
N GLU A 480 -27.45 -3.24 -23.45
CA GLU A 480 -28.11 -3.25 -22.13
C GLU A 480 -27.11 -3.40 -20.98
N GLN A 481 -25.86 -3.75 -21.29
CA GLN A 481 -24.79 -3.82 -20.29
C GLN A 481 -24.45 -2.43 -19.72
N ALA A 482 -23.97 -2.43 -18.47
CA ALA A 482 -23.52 -1.23 -17.75
C ALA A 482 -22.60 -0.37 -18.61
N TYR A 483 -22.68 0.95 -18.49
CA TYR A 483 -22.07 1.90 -19.43
C TYR A 483 -20.62 1.57 -19.79
N SER A 484 -19.77 1.25 -18.81
CA SER A 484 -18.34 0.97 -19.01
C SER A 484 -18.03 -0.39 -19.67
N MET A 485 -18.96 -1.34 -19.66
CA MET A 485 -18.74 -2.69 -20.16
C MET A 485 -18.75 -2.77 -21.69
N SER A 486 -17.90 -3.62 -22.27
CA SER A 486 -17.93 -4.06 -23.67
C SER A 486 -18.14 -2.93 -24.71
N PHE A 487 -17.29 -1.91 -24.67
CA PHE A 487 -17.34 -0.80 -25.64
C PHE A 487 -17.31 -1.31 -27.10
N PHE A 488 -16.51 -2.33 -27.39
CA PHE A 488 -16.50 -2.99 -28.70
C PHE A 488 -17.87 -3.57 -29.06
N GLY A 489 -18.51 -4.29 -28.13
CA GLY A 489 -19.85 -4.85 -28.33
C GLY A 489 -20.93 -3.80 -28.54
N LYS A 490 -20.73 -2.57 -28.03
CA LYS A 490 -21.59 -1.40 -28.24
C LYS A 490 -21.34 -0.66 -29.56
N GLY A 491 -20.42 -1.16 -30.40
CA GLY A 491 -20.08 -0.55 -31.69
C GLY A 491 -19.13 0.65 -31.60
N ILE A 492 -18.53 0.90 -30.43
CA ILE A 492 -17.52 1.96 -30.27
C ILE A 492 -16.24 1.50 -30.98
N THR A 493 -15.78 2.30 -31.94
CA THR A 493 -14.55 2.01 -32.67
C THR A 493 -13.31 2.30 -31.82
N LEU A 494 -12.18 1.65 -32.14
CA LEU A 494 -10.91 1.93 -31.49
C LEU A 494 -10.53 3.42 -31.58
N GLY A 495 -10.79 4.06 -32.73
CA GLY A 495 -10.53 5.49 -32.91
C GLY A 495 -11.32 6.35 -31.94
N GLN A 496 -12.61 6.05 -31.74
CA GLN A 496 -13.45 6.75 -30.78
C GLN A 496 -12.96 6.55 -29.35
N LEU A 497 -12.67 5.31 -28.95
CA LEU A 497 -12.11 5.00 -27.62
C LEU A 497 -10.89 5.87 -27.30
N LEU A 498 -9.94 5.95 -28.25
CA LEU A 498 -8.67 6.64 -28.04
C LEU A 498 -8.78 8.17 -28.11
N THR A 499 -9.83 8.73 -28.73
CA THR A 499 -9.91 10.19 -28.99
C THR A 499 -11.08 10.90 -28.33
N GLN A 500 -12.17 10.20 -28.00
CA GLN A 500 -13.43 10.82 -27.55
C GLN A 500 -13.79 10.53 -26.08
N TYR A 501 -13.17 9.54 -25.44
CA TYR A 501 -13.52 9.08 -24.09
C TYR A 501 -12.48 9.47 -23.02
N ASP A 502 -11.64 10.47 -23.28
CA ASP A 502 -10.55 10.91 -22.37
C ASP A 502 -9.62 9.77 -21.90
N PHE A 503 -9.53 8.68 -22.68
CA PHE A 503 -8.81 7.47 -22.33
C PHE A 503 -7.37 7.77 -21.90
N HIS A 504 -6.64 8.52 -22.72
CA HIS A 504 -5.25 8.89 -22.46
C HIS A 504 -5.12 9.84 -21.27
N THR A 505 -6.04 10.80 -21.14
CA THR A 505 -6.06 11.78 -20.05
C THR A 505 -6.22 11.08 -18.71
N ASN A 506 -7.22 10.20 -18.60
CA ASN A 506 -7.51 9.44 -17.37
C ASN A 506 -6.36 8.48 -17.03
N LEU A 507 -5.84 7.76 -18.04
CA LEU A 507 -4.74 6.83 -17.87
C LEU A 507 -3.47 7.53 -17.35
N PHE A 508 -3.16 8.70 -17.92
CA PHE A 508 -1.99 9.48 -17.52
C PHE A 508 -2.15 10.12 -16.14
N ARG A 509 -3.28 10.79 -15.88
CA ARG A 509 -3.52 11.48 -14.61
C ARG A 509 -3.47 10.52 -13.43
N THR A 510 -4.14 9.38 -13.53
CA THR A 510 -4.12 8.34 -12.49
C THR A 510 -2.75 7.68 -12.36
N PHE A 511 -1.95 7.57 -13.42
CA PHE A 511 -0.56 7.14 -13.30
C PHE A 511 0.30 8.16 -12.56
N ALA A 512 0.06 9.46 -12.75
CA ALA A 512 0.87 10.54 -12.18
C ALA A 512 0.47 10.97 -10.75
N GLY A 513 -0.64 10.45 -10.21
CA GLY A 513 -1.13 10.76 -8.87
C GLY A 513 -2.53 11.37 -8.86
N PHE A 514 -3.51 10.63 -9.40
CA PHE A 514 -4.93 10.92 -9.26
C PHE A 514 -5.52 9.77 -8.44
N PHE A 515 -6.04 10.09 -7.26
CA PHE A 515 -6.34 9.14 -6.19
C PHE A 515 -7.85 8.90 -6.03
N GLY A 516 -8.19 7.86 -5.25
CA GLY A 516 -9.56 7.39 -5.09
C GLY A 516 -10.10 6.73 -6.36
N THR A 517 -11.42 6.56 -6.42
CA THR A 517 -12.13 6.06 -7.61
C THR A 517 -12.29 7.17 -8.65
N TYR A 518 -11.17 7.73 -9.13
CA TYR A 518 -11.11 8.87 -10.06
C TYR A 518 -11.72 10.16 -9.53
N THR A 519 -11.59 10.41 -8.22
CA THR A 519 -12.16 11.60 -7.58
C THR A 519 -11.15 12.71 -7.26
N PHE A 520 -9.92 12.37 -6.87
CA PHE A 520 -8.98 13.35 -6.29
C PHE A 520 -7.72 13.55 -7.13
N GLY A 521 -7.69 14.63 -7.90
CA GLY A 521 -6.54 15.04 -8.71
C GLY A 521 -6.05 16.43 -8.38
N GLU A 522 -4.80 16.73 -8.77
CA GLU A 522 -4.28 18.10 -8.72
C GLU A 522 -4.76 18.92 -9.93
N ARG A 523 -4.41 20.21 -9.97
CA ARG A 523 -4.64 21.08 -11.13
C ARG A 523 -3.78 20.66 -12.33
N ASP A 524 -4.22 21.06 -13.53
CA ASP A 524 -3.61 20.66 -14.81
C ASP A 524 -2.12 20.98 -14.95
N TRP A 525 -1.63 22.06 -14.34
CA TRP A 525 -0.21 22.42 -14.36
C TRP A 525 0.67 21.28 -13.84
N TYR A 526 0.23 20.57 -12.79
CA TYR A 526 0.99 19.47 -12.19
C TYR A 526 1.19 18.34 -13.20
N TYR A 527 0.09 17.93 -13.85
CA TYR A 527 0.11 16.86 -14.85
C TYR A 527 0.93 17.24 -16.07
N LEU A 528 0.86 18.50 -16.52
CA LEU A 528 1.71 19.01 -17.59
C LEU A 528 3.20 18.90 -17.22
N VAL A 529 3.59 19.34 -16.03
CA VAL A 529 4.98 19.25 -15.56
C VAL A 529 5.45 17.81 -15.43
N MET A 530 4.65 16.92 -14.82
CA MET A 530 4.98 15.50 -14.73
C MET A 530 5.14 14.87 -16.12
N GLY A 531 4.28 15.23 -17.08
CA GLY A 531 4.37 14.76 -18.47
C GLY A 531 5.67 15.20 -19.14
N MET A 532 6.04 16.47 -19.01
CA MET A 532 7.32 16.98 -19.52
C MET A 532 8.53 16.28 -18.89
N LEU A 533 8.50 16.00 -17.58
CA LEU A 533 9.56 15.27 -16.88
C LEU A 533 9.68 13.83 -17.38
N TYR A 534 8.56 13.14 -17.59
CA TYR A 534 8.57 11.77 -18.12
C TYR A 534 9.07 11.72 -19.57
N LEU A 535 8.63 12.64 -20.43
CA LEU A 535 9.13 12.75 -21.80
C LEU A 535 10.63 13.09 -21.82
N GLY A 536 11.07 13.99 -20.93
CA GLY A 536 12.48 14.31 -20.75
C GLY A 536 13.32 13.10 -20.33
N LEU A 537 12.80 12.27 -19.41
CA LEU A 537 13.46 11.05 -18.97
C LEU A 537 13.60 10.04 -20.10
N LEU A 538 12.50 9.77 -20.81
CA LEU A 538 12.46 8.83 -21.93
C LEU A 538 13.39 9.30 -23.05
N GLY A 539 13.30 10.57 -23.44
CA GLY A 539 14.16 11.17 -24.46
C GLY A 539 15.64 11.09 -24.11
N TRP A 540 16.00 11.38 -22.85
CA TRP A 540 17.37 11.30 -22.38
C TRP A 540 17.91 9.87 -22.35
N ILE A 541 17.14 8.90 -21.82
CA ILE A 541 17.54 7.49 -21.84
C ILE A 541 17.73 7.03 -23.29
N THR A 542 16.81 7.37 -24.19
CA THR A 542 16.91 7.05 -25.62
C THR A 542 18.21 7.60 -26.21
N TRP A 543 18.50 8.87 -25.96
CA TRP A 543 19.72 9.52 -26.44
C TRP A 543 21.00 8.84 -25.91
N CYS A 544 21.02 8.44 -24.63
CA CYS A 544 22.12 7.70 -24.05
C CYS A 544 22.38 6.37 -24.78
N PHE A 545 21.33 5.59 -25.08
CA PHE A 545 21.47 4.33 -25.82
C PHE A 545 21.93 4.55 -27.26
N VAL A 546 21.41 5.58 -27.95
CA VAL A 546 21.86 5.98 -29.28
C VAL A 546 23.36 6.28 -29.29
N LYS A 547 23.84 7.00 -28.28
CA LYS A 547 25.27 7.37 -28.15
C LYS A 547 26.17 6.17 -27.85
N MET A 548 25.68 5.15 -27.15
CA MET A 548 26.48 3.98 -26.76
C MET A 548 26.87 3.08 -27.93
N LYS A 549 26.07 3.05 -29.00
CA LYS A 549 26.31 2.24 -30.22
C LYS A 549 26.60 0.75 -29.94
N ASP A 550 26.03 0.22 -28.86
CA ASP A 550 26.21 -1.17 -28.43
C ASP A 550 25.00 -2.01 -28.88
N ARG A 551 25.26 -3.03 -29.69
CA ARG A 551 24.20 -3.88 -30.27
C ARG A 551 23.39 -4.61 -29.20
N GLN A 552 24.04 -5.16 -28.18
CA GLN A 552 23.35 -5.88 -27.11
C GLN A 552 22.44 -4.92 -26.35
N LYS A 553 22.95 -3.74 -25.98
CA LYS A 553 22.16 -2.73 -25.27
C LYS A 553 20.99 -2.22 -26.10
N TRP A 554 21.15 -2.08 -27.40
CA TRP A 554 20.05 -1.72 -28.30
C TRP A 554 18.95 -2.79 -28.37
N GLN A 555 19.31 -4.07 -28.30
CA GLN A 555 18.30 -5.14 -28.18
C GLN A 555 17.59 -5.10 -26.84
N GLU A 556 18.32 -4.85 -25.74
CA GLU A 556 17.73 -4.67 -24.41
C GLU A 556 16.76 -3.47 -24.39
N TYR A 557 17.13 -2.36 -25.06
CA TYR A 557 16.24 -1.21 -25.28
C TYR A 557 14.99 -1.57 -26.08
N GLY A 558 15.16 -2.29 -27.19
CA GLY A 558 14.04 -2.76 -28.02
C GLY A 558 13.09 -3.68 -27.25
N ALA A 559 13.62 -4.58 -26.41
CA ALA A 559 12.81 -5.44 -25.54
C ALA A 559 12.01 -4.64 -24.52
N ALA A 560 12.63 -3.66 -23.85
CA ALA A 560 11.94 -2.77 -22.92
C ALA A 560 10.84 -1.95 -23.62
N ALA A 561 11.13 -1.37 -24.78
CA ALA A 561 10.17 -0.60 -25.56
C ALA A 561 8.99 -1.46 -26.04
N PHE A 562 9.26 -2.68 -26.48
CA PHE A 562 8.23 -3.66 -26.83
C PHE A 562 7.33 -3.99 -25.62
N CYS A 563 7.91 -4.20 -24.44
CA CYS A 563 7.13 -4.46 -23.22
C CYS A 563 6.32 -3.24 -22.77
N CYS A 564 6.82 -2.01 -22.93
CA CYS A 564 6.02 -0.80 -22.72
C CYS A 564 4.81 -0.74 -23.66
N PHE A 565 5.02 -1.03 -24.95
CA PHE A 565 3.95 -1.08 -25.94
C PHE A 565 2.94 -2.18 -25.63
N LEU A 566 3.40 -3.38 -25.27
CA LEU A 566 2.56 -4.50 -24.86
C LEU A 566 1.70 -4.13 -23.65
N GLN A 567 2.28 -3.46 -22.65
CA GLN A 567 1.54 -2.96 -21.49
C GLN A 567 0.41 -2.03 -21.91
N TYR A 568 0.72 -1.03 -22.74
CA TYR A 568 -0.27 -0.10 -23.26
C TYR A 568 -1.38 -0.81 -24.06
N ALA A 569 -1.00 -1.74 -24.95
CA ALA A 569 -1.94 -2.51 -25.76
C ALA A 569 -2.89 -3.36 -24.92
N LEU A 570 -2.41 -3.96 -23.82
CA LEU A 570 -3.26 -4.71 -22.88
C LEU A 570 -4.28 -3.81 -22.17
N VAL A 571 -3.90 -2.59 -21.77
CA VAL A 571 -4.83 -1.64 -21.15
C VAL A 571 -5.90 -1.20 -22.14
N VAL A 572 -5.52 -0.91 -23.39
CA VAL A 572 -6.46 -0.59 -24.47
C VAL A 572 -7.40 -1.78 -24.72
N PHE A 573 -6.87 -2.99 -24.83
CA PHE A 573 -7.66 -4.19 -25.05
C PHE A 573 -8.68 -4.40 -23.92
N ASN A 574 -8.24 -4.33 -22.65
CA ASN A 574 -9.15 -4.48 -21.51
C ASN A 574 -10.25 -3.41 -21.51
N SER A 575 -9.88 -2.15 -21.78
CA SER A 575 -10.83 -1.04 -21.79
C SER A 575 -11.81 -1.08 -22.97
N TRP A 576 -11.45 -1.77 -24.04
CA TRP A 576 -12.30 -1.87 -25.23
C TRP A 576 -13.21 -3.10 -25.20
N PHE A 577 -12.70 -4.25 -24.76
CA PHE A 577 -13.42 -5.53 -24.83
C PHE A 577 -14.08 -5.95 -23.52
N ILE A 578 -13.58 -5.51 -22.37
CA ILE A 578 -14.02 -6.01 -21.06
C ILE A 578 -14.74 -4.90 -20.31
N ASP A 579 -13.97 -3.96 -19.75
CA ASP A 579 -14.49 -2.88 -18.93
C ASP A 579 -13.63 -1.63 -19.09
N PHE A 580 -14.26 -0.51 -19.46
CA PHE A 580 -13.65 0.78 -19.69
C PHE A 580 -13.14 1.38 -18.37
N GLN A 581 -11.93 1.00 -18.00
CA GLN A 581 -11.23 1.48 -16.81
C GLN A 581 -9.80 1.92 -17.18
N PRO A 582 -9.62 3.12 -17.76
CA PRO A 582 -8.30 3.67 -18.06
C PRO A 582 -7.55 4.09 -16.78
N GLN A 583 -7.14 3.10 -15.97
CA GLN A 583 -6.41 3.31 -14.73
C GLN A 583 -4.91 3.18 -14.93
N GLY A 584 -4.18 4.20 -14.50
CA GLY A 584 -2.72 4.27 -14.52
C GLY A 584 -2.04 3.23 -13.65
N ARG A 585 -2.75 2.62 -12.67
CA ARG A 585 -2.22 1.47 -11.92
C ARG A 585 -1.81 0.32 -12.85
N TYR A 586 -2.49 0.16 -13.99
CA TYR A 586 -2.16 -0.85 -15.00
C TYR A 586 -0.90 -0.52 -15.80
N LEU A 587 -0.33 0.69 -15.69
CA LEU A 587 0.96 1.05 -16.31
C LEU A 587 2.15 0.96 -15.35
N LEU A 588 1.93 0.67 -14.07
CA LEU A 588 3.02 0.56 -13.08
C LEU A 588 4.18 -0.37 -13.49
N PRO A 589 3.97 -1.48 -14.21
CA PRO A 589 5.08 -2.30 -14.71
C PRO A 589 6.11 -1.56 -15.58
N VAL A 590 5.70 -0.48 -16.25
CA VAL A 590 6.60 0.36 -17.07
C VAL A 590 7.75 0.92 -16.24
N LEU A 591 7.53 1.19 -14.95
CA LEU A 591 8.56 1.67 -14.03
C LEU A 591 9.76 0.71 -13.94
N PHE A 592 9.52 -0.60 -14.04
CA PHE A 592 10.59 -1.61 -14.04
C PHE A 592 11.43 -1.53 -15.31
N PHE A 593 10.79 -1.34 -16.46
CA PHE A 593 11.47 -1.25 -17.76
C PHE A 593 12.33 0.02 -17.83
N ILE A 594 11.77 1.16 -17.38
CA ILE A 594 12.50 2.43 -17.34
C ILE A 594 13.65 2.38 -16.33
N SER A 595 13.42 1.83 -15.14
CA SER A 595 14.48 1.62 -14.15
C SER A 595 15.58 0.70 -14.67
N TYR A 596 15.23 -0.38 -15.38
CA TYR A 596 16.22 -1.24 -16.03
C TYR A 596 17.05 -0.46 -17.05
N LEU A 597 16.41 0.26 -17.99
CA LEU A 597 17.14 1.03 -19.00
C LEU A 597 18.04 2.09 -18.38
N ALA A 598 17.56 2.81 -17.36
CA ALA A 598 18.36 3.76 -16.61
C ALA A 598 19.59 3.07 -15.98
N ALA A 599 19.44 1.89 -15.38
CA ALA A 599 20.54 1.11 -14.82
C ALA A 599 21.61 0.71 -15.86
N ARG A 600 21.21 0.57 -17.13
CA ARG A 600 22.11 0.18 -18.23
C ARG A 600 22.84 1.35 -18.88
N THR A 601 22.48 2.59 -18.54
CA THR A 601 23.24 3.79 -18.92
C THR A 601 24.61 3.83 -18.21
N LYS A 602 25.53 4.68 -18.68
CA LYS A 602 26.86 4.80 -18.05
C LYS A 602 26.73 5.60 -16.75
N GLU A 603 27.02 4.97 -15.61
CA GLU A 603 27.08 5.60 -14.28
C GLU A 603 25.81 6.45 -13.97
N PRO A 604 24.62 5.82 -13.86
CA PRO A 604 23.35 6.53 -13.68
C PRO A 604 23.34 7.45 -12.44
N GLU A 605 24.11 7.11 -11.40
CA GLU A 605 24.29 7.89 -10.18
C GLU A 605 25.14 9.17 -10.37
N LYS A 606 25.75 9.36 -11.54
CA LYS A 606 26.47 10.58 -11.92
C LYS A 606 25.71 11.38 -12.99
N ASP A 607 24.69 10.80 -13.60
CA ASP A 607 23.89 11.45 -14.62
C ASP A 607 23.05 12.59 -14.01
N LYS A 608 23.39 13.83 -14.40
CA LYS A 608 22.72 15.03 -13.89
C LYS A 608 21.27 15.13 -14.35
N VAL A 609 20.95 14.66 -15.55
CA VAL A 609 19.60 14.79 -16.13
C VAL A 609 18.66 13.84 -15.41
N ILE A 610 19.01 12.55 -15.31
CA ILE A 610 18.22 11.54 -14.58
C ILE A 610 18.03 11.99 -13.13
N ARG A 611 19.08 12.53 -12.51
CA ARG A 611 19.00 13.06 -11.15
C ARG A 611 18.05 14.22 -10.99
N TRP A 612 18.16 15.25 -11.81
CA TRP A 612 17.29 16.42 -11.70
C TRP A 612 15.84 16.06 -11.92
N ILE A 613 15.56 15.21 -12.91
CA ILE A 613 14.21 14.68 -13.13
C ILE A 613 13.71 13.97 -11.87
N LEU A 614 14.51 13.07 -11.30
CA LEU A 614 14.14 12.33 -10.10
C LEU A 614 13.93 13.23 -8.88
N VAL A 615 14.73 14.30 -8.71
CA VAL A 615 14.50 15.32 -7.66
C VAL A 615 13.14 15.99 -7.87
N CYS A 616 12.87 16.45 -9.09
CA CYS A 616 11.61 17.11 -9.41
C CYS A 616 10.40 16.17 -9.20
N THR A 617 10.45 14.94 -9.73
CA THR A 617 9.35 13.99 -9.56
C THR A 617 9.18 13.56 -8.11
N CYS A 618 10.26 13.42 -7.34
CA CYS A 618 10.18 13.13 -5.91
C CYS A 618 9.44 14.23 -5.15
N LEU A 619 9.83 15.49 -5.35
CA LEU A 619 9.21 16.64 -4.69
C LEU A 619 7.76 16.85 -5.14
N LEU A 620 7.48 16.71 -6.43
CA LEU A 620 6.13 16.81 -6.98
C LEU A 620 5.22 15.68 -6.49
N SER A 621 5.72 14.44 -6.42
CA SER A 621 4.98 13.29 -5.89
C SER A 621 4.65 13.48 -4.41
N LEU A 622 5.61 13.95 -3.61
CA LEU A 622 5.39 14.29 -2.20
C LEU A 622 4.36 15.41 -2.06
N PHE A 623 4.47 16.46 -2.89
CA PHE A 623 3.53 17.57 -2.91
C PHE A 623 2.10 17.11 -3.24
N ALA A 624 1.91 16.37 -4.33
CA ALA A 624 0.59 15.90 -4.75
C ALA A 624 -0.04 14.96 -3.71
N PHE A 625 0.74 14.02 -3.16
CA PHE A 625 0.23 13.10 -2.15
C PHE A 625 -0.09 13.81 -0.84
N TRP A 626 0.69 14.83 -0.43
CA TRP A 626 0.41 15.62 0.76
C TRP A 626 -0.76 16.60 0.59
N HIS A 627 -0.84 17.28 -0.55
CA HIS A 627 -1.82 18.34 -0.80
C HIS A 627 -3.19 17.79 -1.21
N VAL A 628 -3.21 16.72 -2.01
CA VAL A 628 -4.45 16.12 -2.54
C VAL A 628 -4.69 14.74 -1.96
N GLY A 629 -3.67 13.87 -1.93
CA GLY A 629 -3.83 12.49 -1.46
C GLY A 629 -4.34 12.41 -0.02
N ILE A 630 -3.55 12.88 0.95
CA ILE A 630 -3.85 12.77 2.39
C ILE A 630 -5.18 13.44 2.77
N PRO A 631 -5.45 14.71 2.42
CA PRO A 631 -6.66 15.39 2.90
C PRO A 631 -7.96 14.77 2.39
N ASN A 632 -7.94 14.14 1.20
CA ASN A 632 -9.12 13.54 0.60
C ASN A 632 -9.26 12.04 0.90
N LEU A 633 -8.14 11.31 0.99
CA LEU A 633 -8.15 9.88 1.34
C LEU A 633 -8.27 9.65 2.84
N VAL A 634 -7.92 10.64 3.66
CA VAL A 634 -8.08 10.64 5.12
C VAL A 634 -8.94 11.86 5.48
N PRO A 635 -10.26 11.80 5.27
CA PRO A 635 -11.11 12.97 5.48
C PRO A 635 -11.17 13.31 6.97
N ASP A 636 -10.97 14.59 7.31
CA ASP A 636 -11.21 15.15 8.65
C ASP A 636 -12.72 15.40 8.90
N ARG A 637 -13.53 15.40 7.84
CA ARG A 637 -15.00 15.35 7.84
C ARG A 637 -15.42 14.55 6.63
N VAL A 638 -16.21 13.50 6.82
CA VAL A 638 -16.66 12.67 5.71
C VAL A 638 -18.06 13.13 5.32
N ALA A 639 -18.18 13.80 4.16
CA ALA A 639 -19.48 13.84 3.50
C ALA A 639 -19.67 12.44 2.89
N LEU A 640 -20.60 11.66 3.45
CA LEU A 640 -21.10 10.48 2.77
C LEU A 640 -21.74 10.93 1.44
N PRO A 641 -21.55 10.20 0.34
CA PRO A 641 -22.15 10.53 -0.95
C PRO A 641 -23.68 10.53 -0.91
#